data_AF-A0A1M2W6K1-F1
#
_entry.id   AF-A0A1M2W6K1-F1
#
_cell.length_a   1.000
_cell.length_b   1.000
_cell.length_c   1.000
_cell.angle_alpha   90.00
_cell.angle_beta   90.00
_cell.angle_gamma   90.00
#
_symmetry.space_group_name_H-M   'P 1'
#
loop_
_entity.id
_entity.type
_entity.pdbx_description
1 polymer ?
#
loop_
_entity_poly.entity_id
_entity_poly.type
_entity_poly.pdbx_seq_one_letter_code
_entity_poly.pdbx_strand_id
1 'polypeptide(L)'
;MLTVPSTPPPSYDSVNQANERTPLTTGTAKRPGLRIYGVLMILFVLLLAQNTGLMRCPLNDAPAAEKEEIRRQWDRERNAHQAELVQWGREREEHRGELRAWEDERAVHRREHEHWLSERTEEEEAWRRKRDAWRKQQEQERWEEEKRQQAIREAFRLEREKEERQWQTARNEFEAERRGWRRQREEEERQWQTARNEFQAEREGWRRQREEEERHRLEVVRRSQGVYWTEPLANEHCHSYGARAYSSYLKDIPGDLNWLEVCNNMPPVVIHGREMSNVPHKCERDDKGEVIGVWFVDFDEPACKPYWNTIVDKASSNERTSLTTGVDKPRRISVYSLYGVFAILLALFVAQNAGIVRCPLNDVPAAEKAELRRQWGLERESHRTESAQWTRERREHIAELRVWEHERIMHREEREDWVRQRARDQEAWRKEQDAARQEEERRQQAARDAFERERQEEERQRQAARDAWKDECEGEERKRQEVRDEWKEEGEAEERKRQEVRDAWKEEGEAEERKRQEVRDAFERERADEERHRLEVVRRSQGVYWTEPHEDWRCHAYGTRIYTSYLRDIPDDLNWREVCDNMPPVVIHGREVSKPSKCERDNKGEVTGVWYIDFDEPSCQPYWGDIADKGCISGQTGFQRLEARLDGMSKGADWNMMCTTTAATIHGVHFKHPTTCEDRGKWGMVGIWHFPNVNCL
;
A
#
# COMPACT_ATOMS: atom_id res chain seq x y z
N MET A 1 44.70 -30.97 -28.36
CA MET A 1 45.15 -31.45 -29.69
C MET A 1 46.58 -31.94 -29.54
N LEU A 2 46.83 -33.21 -29.82
CA LEU A 2 48.10 -33.82 -30.30
C LEU A 2 47.79 -35.30 -30.56
N THR A 3 48.36 -35.90 -31.60
CA THR A 3 47.82 -37.12 -32.23
C THR A 3 48.83 -38.26 -32.32
N VAL A 4 48.43 -39.47 -31.86
CA VAL A 4 49.08 -40.75 -32.14
C VAL A 4 47.96 -41.79 -32.43
N PRO A 5 48.10 -42.71 -33.42
CA PRO A 5 46.94 -43.35 -34.05
C PRO A 5 46.66 -44.80 -33.62
N SER A 6 45.55 -45.33 -34.14
CA SER A 6 45.08 -46.72 -34.01
C SER A 6 45.66 -47.68 -35.05
N THR A 7 45.94 -48.93 -34.65
CA THR A 7 46.06 -50.10 -35.53
C THR A 7 45.43 -51.36 -34.90
N PRO A 8 44.90 -52.32 -35.68
CA PRO A 8 44.24 -53.53 -35.18
C PRO A 8 45.21 -54.72 -35.03
N PRO A 9 44.85 -55.76 -34.25
CA PRO A 9 45.57 -57.04 -34.22
C PRO A 9 45.33 -57.88 -35.50
N PRO A 10 46.29 -58.72 -35.91
CA PRO A 10 46.17 -59.58 -37.09
C PRO A 10 45.49 -60.93 -36.81
N SER A 11 45.01 -61.57 -37.88
CA SER A 11 44.71 -63.01 -37.90
C SER A 11 45.99 -63.85 -37.81
N TYR A 12 45.89 -65.09 -37.30
CA TYR A 12 46.90 -66.12 -37.57
C TYR A 12 46.28 -67.53 -37.63
N ASP A 13 46.55 -68.24 -38.72
CA ASP A 13 46.13 -69.62 -38.97
C ASP A 13 47.32 -70.60 -38.87
N SER A 14 47.15 -71.67 -38.09
CA SER A 14 47.68 -73.02 -38.38
C SER A 14 49.23 -73.26 -38.42
N VAL A 15 49.60 -74.47 -38.89
CA VAL A 15 50.94 -74.95 -39.33
C VAL A 15 51.87 -75.65 -38.31
N ASN A 16 51.77 -77.00 -38.29
CA ASN A 16 52.87 -78.02 -38.29
C ASN A 16 53.87 -78.16 -37.10
N GLN A 17 54.69 -79.21 -36.98
CA GLN A 17 54.61 -80.68 -37.29
C GLN A 17 55.93 -81.36 -36.83
N ALA A 18 55.94 -82.70 -36.71
CA ALA A 18 57.09 -83.61 -36.94
C ALA A 18 58.16 -83.90 -35.83
N ASN A 19 58.22 -85.19 -35.46
CA ASN A 19 59.37 -86.12 -35.66
C ASN A 19 60.54 -86.30 -34.65
N GLU A 20 60.71 -87.59 -34.27
CA GLU A 20 61.90 -88.47 -34.49
C GLU A 20 62.86 -88.94 -33.35
N ARG A 21 62.95 -90.30 -33.27
CA ARG A 21 64.12 -91.21 -33.11
C ARG A 21 64.71 -91.60 -31.72
N THR A 22 64.96 -92.92 -31.65
CA THR A 22 65.75 -93.79 -30.71
C THR A 22 67.28 -93.71 -31.04
N PRO A 23 68.29 -94.46 -30.44
CA PRO A 23 68.27 -95.86 -29.94
C PRO A 23 69.34 -96.34 -28.87
N LEU A 24 69.47 -97.68 -28.71
CA LEU A 24 70.61 -98.50 -28.18
C LEU A 24 70.47 -99.24 -26.81
N THR A 25 71.59 -99.78 -26.30
CA THR A 25 71.75 -101.11 -25.62
C THR A 25 72.83 -101.07 -24.49
N THR A 26 73.51 -102.10 -23.91
CA THR A 26 73.95 -103.46 -24.35
C THR A 26 74.54 -104.33 -23.21
N GLY A 27 74.37 -105.68 -23.28
CA GLY A 27 75.27 -106.69 -22.66
C GLY A 27 74.99 -107.11 -21.19
N THR A 28 75.58 -108.17 -20.62
CA THR A 28 76.36 -109.35 -21.11
C THR A 28 76.32 -110.50 -20.05
N ALA A 29 76.79 -111.72 -20.37
CA ALA A 29 76.64 -112.93 -19.53
C ALA A 29 77.96 -113.47 -18.90
N LYS A 30 77.87 -114.35 -17.89
CA LYS A 30 78.97 -115.24 -17.43
C LYS A 30 78.51 -116.46 -16.61
N ARG A 31 79.20 -117.60 -16.79
CA ARG A 31 79.24 -118.80 -15.89
C ARG A 31 80.72 -119.08 -15.55
N PRO A 32 81.05 -119.47 -14.30
CA PRO A 32 81.51 -120.84 -14.00
C PRO A 32 81.01 -121.32 -12.61
N GLY A 33 81.33 -122.50 -12.04
CA GLY A 33 81.99 -123.71 -12.56
C GLY A 33 82.56 -124.63 -11.46
N LEU A 34 82.32 -125.94 -11.57
CA LEU A 34 83.17 -127.07 -11.11
C LEU A 34 83.69 -127.13 -9.64
N ARG A 35 82.91 -127.71 -8.70
CA ARG A 35 83.43 -128.35 -7.43
C ARG A 35 82.58 -129.53 -6.89
N ILE A 36 81.95 -130.35 -7.74
CA ILE A 36 81.00 -131.40 -7.31
C ILE A 36 81.65 -132.60 -6.58
N TYR A 37 82.89 -132.97 -6.92
CA TYR A 37 83.54 -134.19 -6.40
C TYR A 37 83.72 -134.25 -4.87
N GLY A 38 83.78 -133.10 -4.18
CA GLY A 38 83.83 -133.08 -2.71
C GLY A 38 82.51 -133.51 -2.05
N VAL A 39 81.37 -133.22 -2.68
CA VAL A 39 80.04 -133.55 -2.15
C VAL A 39 79.71 -135.04 -2.34
N LEU A 40 80.14 -135.63 -3.47
CA LEU A 40 79.92 -137.04 -3.76
C LEU A 40 80.64 -137.97 -2.78
N MET A 41 81.85 -137.62 -2.32
CA MET A 41 82.55 -138.37 -1.27
C MET A 41 81.79 -138.37 0.07
N ILE A 42 81.22 -137.22 0.47
CA ILE A 42 80.43 -137.12 1.71
C ILE A 42 79.17 -137.97 1.60
N LEU A 43 78.47 -137.93 0.45
CA LEU A 43 77.29 -138.75 0.20
C LEU A 43 77.60 -140.26 0.18
N PHE A 44 78.77 -140.67 -0.34
CA PHE A 44 79.19 -142.08 -0.33
C PHE A 44 79.46 -142.60 1.09
N VAL A 45 80.10 -141.80 1.94
CA VAL A 45 80.32 -142.14 3.36
C VAL A 45 78.98 -142.25 4.12
N LEU A 46 78.03 -141.35 3.85
CA LEU A 46 76.68 -141.42 4.44
C LEU A 46 75.90 -142.66 3.97
N LEU A 47 76.03 -143.06 2.70
CA LEU A 47 75.42 -144.29 2.16
C LEU A 47 76.00 -145.56 2.80
N LEU A 48 77.30 -145.61 3.05
CA LEU A 48 77.93 -146.73 3.78
C LEU A 48 77.48 -146.78 5.26
N ALA A 49 77.25 -145.63 5.90
CA ALA A 49 76.69 -145.57 7.25
C ALA A 49 75.22 -146.03 7.32
N GLN A 50 74.45 -145.87 6.23
CA GLN A 50 73.07 -146.37 6.13
C GLN A 50 73.01 -147.88 5.89
N ASN A 51 73.84 -148.43 4.99
CA ASN A 51 73.83 -149.86 4.65
C ASN A 51 74.47 -150.79 5.70
N THR A 52 75.16 -150.26 6.71
CA THR A 52 75.81 -151.06 7.77
C THR A 52 74.90 -151.40 8.96
N GLY A 53 73.59 -151.14 8.86
CA GLY A 53 72.56 -151.70 9.76
C GLY A 53 72.55 -151.14 11.19
N LEU A 54 73.31 -150.07 11.46
CA LEU A 54 73.62 -149.58 12.81
C LEU A 54 72.63 -148.53 13.36
N MET A 55 71.69 -148.03 12.54
CA MET A 55 70.63 -147.11 12.97
C MET A 55 69.26 -147.62 12.52
N ARG A 56 68.36 -147.87 13.48
CA ARG A 56 67.00 -148.38 13.24
C ARG A 56 66.02 -147.21 13.14
N CYS A 57 65.14 -147.24 12.14
CA CYS A 57 64.20 -146.15 11.84
C CYS A 57 63.07 -146.03 12.88
N PRO A 58 62.94 -144.91 13.64
CA PRO A 58 61.92 -144.75 14.67
C PRO A 58 60.59 -144.13 14.13
N LEU A 59 60.25 -144.30 12.84
CA LEU A 59 59.07 -143.66 12.23
C LEU A 59 58.00 -144.64 11.73
N ASN A 60 58.10 -145.94 12.06
CA ASN A 60 56.92 -146.81 12.10
C ASN A 60 56.37 -146.92 13.53
N ASP A 61 57.22 -147.05 14.55
CA ASP A 61 56.81 -147.19 15.96
C ASP A 61 56.72 -145.87 16.75
N ALA A 62 56.78 -144.71 16.07
CA ALA A 62 56.46 -143.42 16.68
C ALA A 62 55.06 -143.49 17.34
N PRO A 63 54.92 -143.23 18.65
CA PRO A 63 53.67 -143.39 19.37
C PRO A 63 52.61 -142.40 18.90
N ALA A 64 51.34 -142.68 19.22
CA ALA A 64 50.20 -141.89 18.73
C ALA A 64 50.36 -140.37 18.94
N ALA A 65 50.91 -139.95 20.09
CA ALA A 65 51.17 -138.56 20.43
C ALA A 65 52.16 -137.84 19.49
N GLU A 66 53.19 -138.52 18.96
CA GLU A 66 54.17 -137.91 18.06
C GLU A 66 53.60 -137.79 16.64
N LYS A 67 52.88 -138.82 16.18
CA LYS A 67 52.06 -138.75 14.96
C LYS A 67 50.96 -137.69 15.06
N GLU A 68 50.47 -137.40 16.27
CA GLU A 68 49.56 -136.30 16.54
C GLU A 68 50.27 -134.94 16.49
N GLU A 69 51.48 -134.79 17.04
CA GLU A 69 52.20 -133.51 16.98
C GLU A 69 52.67 -133.16 15.56
N ILE A 70 53.05 -134.15 14.75
CA ILE A 70 53.30 -133.94 13.31
C ILE A 70 52.00 -133.51 12.59
N ARG A 71 50.85 -134.09 12.93
CA ARG A 71 49.54 -133.63 12.41
C ARG A 71 49.24 -132.20 12.87
N ARG A 72 49.45 -131.86 14.15
CA ARG A 72 49.30 -130.50 14.67
C ARG A 72 50.21 -129.51 13.97
N GLN A 73 51.45 -129.88 13.63
CA GLN A 73 52.34 -129.04 12.81
C GLN A 73 51.79 -128.88 11.37
N TRP A 74 51.44 -129.98 10.71
CA TRP A 74 50.83 -129.95 9.38
C TRP A 74 49.49 -129.20 9.34
N ASP A 75 48.85 -129.03 10.49
CA ASP A 75 47.64 -128.25 10.68
C ASP A 75 47.92 -126.78 11.02
N ARG A 76 48.99 -126.48 11.79
CA ARG A 76 49.48 -125.11 12.00
C ARG A 76 49.91 -124.47 10.67
N GLU A 77 50.75 -125.16 9.89
CA GLU A 77 51.17 -124.76 8.52
C GLU A 77 49.99 -124.46 7.59
N ARG A 78 48.86 -125.13 7.82
CA ARG A 78 47.73 -125.20 6.90
C ARG A 78 46.60 -124.27 7.27
N ASN A 79 46.33 -124.11 8.56
CA ASN A 79 45.61 -122.95 9.06
C ASN A 79 46.35 -121.65 8.69
N ALA A 80 47.68 -121.63 8.73
CA ALA A 80 48.48 -120.46 8.32
C ALA A 80 48.35 -120.14 6.82
N HIS A 81 48.65 -121.09 5.92
CA HIS A 81 48.52 -120.85 4.47
C HIS A 81 47.07 -120.58 4.04
N GLN A 82 46.07 -121.14 4.73
CA GLN A 82 44.66 -120.83 4.47
C GLN A 82 44.27 -119.45 5.02
N ALA A 83 44.86 -119.00 6.13
CA ALA A 83 44.75 -117.61 6.60
C ALA A 83 45.47 -116.61 5.67
N GLU A 84 46.62 -116.98 5.09
CA GLU A 84 47.30 -116.19 4.04
C GLU A 84 46.43 -116.07 2.78
N LEU A 85 45.83 -117.16 2.30
CA LEU A 85 44.89 -117.12 1.16
C LEU A 85 43.66 -116.26 1.45
N VAL A 86 43.09 -116.34 2.66
CA VAL A 86 41.97 -115.48 3.08
C VAL A 86 42.41 -114.02 3.26
N GLN A 87 43.64 -113.77 3.72
CA GLN A 87 44.23 -112.43 3.76
C GLN A 87 44.42 -111.86 2.35
N TRP A 88 44.99 -112.62 1.40
CA TRP A 88 45.10 -112.22 -0.01
C TRP A 88 43.76 -112.19 -0.76
N GLY A 89 42.71 -112.80 -0.22
CA GLY A 89 41.32 -112.54 -0.60
C GLY A 89 40.92 -111.13 -0.18
N ARG A 90 41.03 -110.82 1.12
CA ARG A 90 40.72 -109.50 1.69
C ARG A 90 41.52 -108.37 1.04
N GLU A 91 42.84 -108.49 0.90
CA GLU A 91 43.69 -107.47 0.28
C GLU A 91 43.30 -107.21 -1.20
N ARG A 92 42.82 -108.23 -1.94
CA ARG A 92 42.32 -108.07 -3.31
C ARG A 92 40.91 -107.45 -3.37
N GLU A 93 40.06 -107.70 -2.38
CA GLU A 93 38.75 -107.04 -2.28
C GLU A 93 38.87 -105.60 -1.78
N GLU A 94 39.79 -105.34 -0.86
CA GLU A 94 40.17 -104.01 -0.34
C GLU A 94 40.73 -103.14 -1.46
N HIS A 95 41.69 -103.63 -2.25
CA HIS A 95 42.21 -102.88 -3.40
C HIS A 95 41.17 -102.67 -4.51
N ARG A 96 40.25 -103.63 -4.72
CA ARG A 96 39.05 -103.42 -5.56
C ARG A 96 38.04 -102.47 -4.92
N GLY A 97 38.11 -102.21 -3.63
CA GLY A 97 37.38 -101.15 -2.92
C GLY A 97 38.03 -99.79 -3.19
N GLU A 98 39.34 -99.66 -2.98
CA GLU A 98 40.14 -98.46 -3.25
C GLU A 98 39.94 -97.94 -4.69
N LEU A 99 40.05 -98.83 -5.69
CA LEU A 99 39.87 -98.45 -7.10
C LEU A 99 38.45 -97.92 -7.41
N ARG A 100 37.42 -98.50 -6.79
CA ARG A 100 36.03 -98.02 -6.93
C ARG A 100 35.82 -96.71 -6.19
N ALA A 101 36.36 -96.56 -4.97
CA ALA A 101 36.32 -95.31 -4.23
C ALA A 101 37.00 -94.17 -5.02
N TRP A 102 38.13 -94.44 -5.69
CA TRP A 102 38.81 -93.45 -6.54
C TRP A 102 38.09 -93.16 -7.86
N GLU A 103 37.32 -94.11 -8.40
CA GLU A 103 36.38 -93.85 -9.51
C GLU A 103 35.20 -92.97 -9.08
N ASP A 104 34.65 -93.22 -7.89
CA ASP A 104 33.60 -92.41 -7.28
C ASP A 104 34.09 -91.00 -6.92
N GLU A 105 35.29 -90.85 -6.35
CA GLU A 105 35.94 -89.55 -6.09
C GLU A 105 36.13 -88.75 -7.39
N ARG A 106 36.65 -89.37 -8.45
CA ARG A 106 36.77 -88.72 -9.77
C ARG A 106 35.41 -88.37 -10.37
N ALA A 107 34.35 -89.13 -10.08
CA ALA A 107 32.99 -88.79 -10.49
C ALA A 107 32.38 -87.65 -9.66
N VAL A 108 32.70 -87.55 -8.36
CA VAL A 108 32.36 -86.40 -7.50
C VAL A 108 33.05 -85.15 -8.02
N HIS A 109 34.36 -85.16 -8.20
CA HIS A 109 35.13 -83.99 -8.64
C HIS A 109 34.69 -83.47 -10.03
N ARG A 110 34.26 -84.35 -10.95
CA ARG A 110 33.64 -83.90 -12.22
C ARG A 110 32.32 -83.17 -12.00
N ARG A 111 31.43 -83.71 -11.16
CA ARG A 111 30.15 -83.06 -10.81
C ARG A 111 30.35 -81.74 -10.08
N GLU A 112 31.35 -81.64 -9.19
CA GLU A 112 31.71 -80.39 -8.50
C GLU A 112 32.23 -79.33 -9.48
N HIS A 113 33.06 -79.72 -10.46
CA HIS A 113 33.56 -78.82 -11.49
C HIS A 113 32.45 -78.36 -12.46
N GLU A 114 31.54 -79.25 -12.85
CA GLU A 114 30.35 -78.93 -13.66
C GLU A 114 29.39 -78.00 -12.90
N HIS A 115 29.17 -78.23 -11.61
CA HIS A 115 28.39 -77.37 -10.73
C HIS A 115 28.99 -75.96 -10.62
N TRP A 116 30.30 -75.87 -10.37
CA TRP A 116 31.02 -74.59 -10.27
C TRP A 116 30.95 -73.77 -11.57
N LEU A 117 30.99 -74.43 -12.74
CA LEU A 117 30.76 -73.77 -14.03
C LEU A 117 29.33 -73.25 -14.17
N SER A 118 28.30 -74.02 -13.75
CA SER A 118 26.91 -73.55 -13.72
C SER A 118 26.78 -72.30 -12.84
N GLU A 119 27.26 -72.36 -11.59
CA GLU A 119 27.23 -71.24 -10.65
C GLU A 119 27.91 -69.99 -11.22
N ARG A 120 29.08 -70.12 -11.85
CA ARG A 120 29.77 -68.98 -12.51
C ARG A 120 28.93 -68.36 -13.64
N THR A 121 28.24 -69.17 -14.45
CA THR A 121 27.37 -68.64 -15.51
C THR A 121 26.11 -67.97 -14.95
N GLU A 122 25.50 -68.56 -13.91
CA GLU A 122 24.34 -67.99 -13.23
C GLU A 122 24.66 -66.67 -12.51
N GLU A 123 25.83 -66.57 -11.88
CA GLU A 123 26.36 -65.32 -11.31
C GLU A 123 26.52 -64.23 -12.38
N GLU A 124 27.12 -64.56 -13.53
CA GLU A 124 27.34 -63.59 -14.61
C GLU A 124 26.02 -63.14 -15.25
N GLU A 125 25.05 -64.04 -15.41
CA GLU A 125 23.69 -63.66 -15.85
C GLU A 125 22.94 -62.84 -14.79
N ALA A 126 23.11 -63.14 -13.50
CA ALA A 126 22.53 -62.35 -12.41
C ALA A 126 23.13 -60.94 -12.37
N TRP A 127 24.44 -60.80 -12.61
CA TRP A 127 25.13 -59.52 -12.75
C TRP A 127 24.67 -58.73 -13.97
N ARG A 128 24.53 -59.37 -15.14
CA ARG A 128 23.95 -58.75 -16.34
C ARG A 128 22.53 -58.23 -16.06
N ARG A 129 21.66 -59.09 -15.51
CA ARG A 129 20.28 -58.73 -15.12
C ARG A 129 20.24 -57.54 -14.15
N LYS A 130 21.08 -57.51 -13.11
CA LYS A 130 21.18 -56.39 -12.16
C LYS A 130 21.63 -55.08 -12.84
N ARG A 131 22.69 -55.13 -13.65
CA ARG A 131 23.23 -53.96 -14.36
C ARG A 131 22.23 -53.37 -15.35
N ASP A 132 21.52 -54.23 -16.08
CA ASP A 132 20.60 -53.79 -17.13
C ASP A 132 19.26 -53.31 -16.51
N ALA A 133 18.87 -53.83 -15.34
CA ALA A 133 17.79 -53.27 -14.53
C ALA A 133 18.17 -51.88 -13.96
N TRP A 134 19.38 -51.72 -13.40
CA TRP A 134 19.88 -50.43 -12.93
C TRP A 134 19.93 -49.37 -14.04
N ARG A 135 20.35 -49.76 -15.25
CA ARG A 135 20.30 -48.87 -16.43
C ARG A 135 18.88 -48.39 -16.73
N LYS A 136 17.90 -49.29 -16.75
CA LYS A 136 16.49 -48.95 -16.99
C LYS A 136 15.93 -48.03 -15.90
N GLN A 137 16.30 -48.24 -14.64
CA GLN A 137 15.95 -47.34 -13.54
C GLN A 137 16.50 -45.92 -13.79
N GLN A 138 17.78 -45.80 -14.16
CA GLN A 138 18.41 -44.51 -14.48
C GLN A 138 17.84 -43.84 -15.75
N GLU A 139 17.34 -44.61 -16.72
CA GLU A 139 16.59 -44.10 -17.87
C GLU A 139 15.20 -43.59 -17.46
N GLN A 140 14.50 -44.30 -16.57
CA GLN A 140 13.20 -43.90 -16.04
C GLN A 140 13.28 -42.67 -15.11
N GLU A 141 14.31 -42.59 -14.26
CA GLU A 141 14.54 -41.46 -13.37
C GLU A 141 14.83 -40.17 -14.15
N ARG A 142 15.70 -40.24 -15.19
CA ARG A 142 15.96 -39.11 -16.10
C ARG A 142 14.70 -38.71 -16.88
N TRP A 143 13.90 -39.66 -17.35
CA TRP A 143 12.65 -39.35 -18.05
C TRP A 143 11.62 -38.64 -17.15
N GLU A 144 11.45 -39.08 -15.90
CA GLU A 144 10.62 -38.35 -14.92
C GLU A 144 11.22 -36.98 -14.56
N GLU A 145 12.54 -36.82 -14.53
CA GLU A 145 13.17 -35.50 -14.34
C GLU A 145 12.94 -34.56 -15.53
N GLU A 146 13.17 -35.01 -16.77
CA GLU A 146 12.88 -34.22 -17.99
C GLU A 146 11.41 -33.80 -18.05
N LYS A 147 10.50 -34.71 -17.70
CA LYS A 147 9.06 -34.47 -17.60
C LYS A 147 8.69 -33.47 -16.51
N ARG A 148 9.34 -33.50 -15.35
CA ARG A 148 9.19 -32.48 -14.28
C ARG A 148 9.73 -31.12 -14.74
N GLN A 149 10.90 -31.09 -15.37
CA GLN A 149 11.51 -29.88 -15.95
C GLN A 149 10.61 -29.27 -17.03
N GLN A 150 9.99 -30.09 -17.88
CA GLN A 150 9.00 -29.63 -18.86
C GLN A 150 7.76 -29.05 -18.18
N ALA A 151 7.17 -29.75 -17.20
CA ALA A 151 6.00 -29.26 -16.46
C ALA A 151 6.27 -27.93 -15.74
N ILE A 152 7.46 -27.76 -15.16
CA ILE A 152 7.91 -26.49 -14.53
C ILE A 152 8.02 -25.38 -15.59
N ARG A 153 8.61 -25.65 -16.75
CA ARG A 153 8.72 -24.66 -17.86
C ARG A 153 7.35 -24.26 -18.40
N GLU A 154 6.41 -25.18 -18.51
CA GLU A 154 5.04 -24.87 -18.95
C GLU A 154 4.23 -24.13 -17.90
N ALA A 155 4.43 -24.43 -16.60
CA ALA A 155 3.85 -23.65 -15.51
C ALA A 155 4.34 -22.19 -15.55
N PHE A 156 5.65 -21.94 -15.64
CA PHE A 156 6.21 -20.59 -15.79
C PHE A 156 5.80 -19.87 -17.09
N ARG A 157 5.46 -20.60 -18.15
CA ARG A 157 4.86 -20.01 -19.37
C ARG A 157 3.43 -19.54 -19.08
N LEU A 158 2.60 -20.42 -18.53
CA LEU A 158 1.19 -20.13 -18.22
C LEU A 158 1.02 -19.08 -17.11
N GLU A 159 1.98 -18.98 -16.19
CA GLU A 159 2.01 -17.94 -15.15
C GLU A 159 2.30 -16.56 -15.76
N ARG A 160 3.37 -16.42 -16.57
CA ARG A 160 3.65 -15.17 -17.29
C ARG A 160 2.54 -14.79 -18.27
N GLU A 161 1.88 -15.75 -18.92
CA GLU A 161 0.69 -15.48 -19.73
C GLU A 161 -0.50 -14.94 -18.91
N LYS A 162 -0.63 -15.30 -17.63
CA LYS A 162 -1.65 -14.72 -16.74
C LYS A 162 -1.24 -13.33 -16.27
N GLU A 163 0.00 -13.15 -15.84
CA GLU A 163 0.55 -11.86 -15.43
C GLU A 163 0.45 -10.84 -16.58
N GLU A 164 0.82 -11.24 -17.80
CA GLU A 164 0.71 -10.37 -18.98
C GLU A 164 -0.75 -10.01 -19.27
N ARG A 165 -1.69 -10.96 -19.19
CA ARG A 165 -3.13 -10.67 -19.37
C ARG A 165 -3.66 -9.74 -18.27
N GLN A 166 -3.26 -9.94 -17.02
CA GLN A 166 -3.61 -9.04 -15.90
C GLN A 166 -3.04 -7.64 -16.12
N TRP A 167 -1.78 -7.54 -16.52
CA TRP A 167 -1.11 -6.26 -16.82
C TRP A 167 -1.76 -5.55 -18.02
N GLN A 168 -2.08 -6.28 -19.09
CA GLN A 168 -2.82 -5.75 -20.24
C GLN A 168 -4.22 -5.27 -19.83
N THR A 169 -4.95 -6.01 -18.98
CA THR A 169 -6.27 -5.58 -18.46
C THR A 169 -6.14 -4.32 -17.61
N ALA A 170 -5.29 -4.31 -16.57
CA ALA A 170 -5.08 -3.16 -15.70
C ALA A 170 -4.59 -1.92 -16.48
N ARG A 171 -3.75 -2.12 -17.50
CA ARG A 171 -3.34 -1.05 -18.42
C ARG A 171 -4.50 -0.54 -19.27
N ASN A 172 -5.33 -1.42 -19.82
CA ASN A 172 -6.51 -1.03 -20.61
C ASN A 172 -7.55 -0.28 -19.76
N GLU A 173 -7.73 -0.68 -18.50
CA GLU A 173 -8.56 -0.02 -17.49
C GLU A 173 -7.99 1.37 -17.16
N PHE A 174 -6.71 1.49 -16.82
CA PHE A 174 -6.05 2.77 -16.57
C PHE A 174 -6.07 3.69 -17.79
N GLU A 175 -5.87 3.17 -19.00
CA GLU A 175 -6.01 3.95 -20.24
C GLU A 175 -7.48 4.34 -20.50
N ALA A 176 -8.47 3.54 -20.10
CA ALA A 176 -9.90 3.87 -20.20
C ALA A 176 -10.32 4.93 -19.17
N GLU A 177 -9.85 4.82 -17.92
CA GLU A 177 -10.05 5.82 -16.87
C GLU A 177 -9.42 7.16 -17.28
N ARG A 178 -8.19 7.14 -17.79
CA ARG A 178 -7.50 8.32 -18.34
C ARG A 178 -8.19 8.91 -19.58
N ARG A 179 -8.96 8.12 -20.34
CA ARG A 179 -9.89 8.59 -21.39
C ARG A 179 -11.23 9.10 -20.83
N GLY A 180 -11.63 8.67 -19.63
CA GLY A 180 -12.72 9.26 -18.85
C GLY A 180 -12.35 10.66 -18.36
N TRP A 181 -11.29 10.78 -17.58
CA TRP A 181 -10.76 12.05 -17.07
C TRP A 181 -10.48 13.08 -18.16
N ARG A 182 -9.98 12.66 -19.34
CA ARG A 182 -9.81 13.56 -20.50
C ARG A 182 -11.14 14.08 -21.03
N ARG A 183 -12.15 13.21 -21.24
CA ARG A 183 -13.48 13.64 -21.69
C ARG A 183 -14.16 14.56 -20.69
N GLN A 184 -14.10 14.24 -19.39
CA GLN A 184 -14.62 15.13 -18.35
C GLN A 184 -13.93 16.49 -18.38
N ARG A 185 -12.59 16.52 -18.45
CA ARG A 185 -11.82 17.77 -18.60
C ARG A 185 -12.16 18.55 -19.87
N GLU A 186 -12.37 17.88 -20.99
CA GLU A 186 -12.77 18.49 -22.26
C GLU A 186 -14.23 19.00 -22.21
N GLU A 187 -15.12 18.35 -21.46
CA GLU A 187 -16.50 18.77 -21.25
C GLU A 187 -16.59 19.95 -20.26
N GLU A 188 -15.86 19.90 -19.15
CA GLU A 188 -15.67 21.02 -18.23
C GLU A 188 -15.03 22.22 -18.95
N GLU A 189 -13.97 22.00 -19.73
CA GLU A 189 -13.34 23.08 -20.50
C GLU A 189 -14.27 23.64 -21.57
N ARG A 190 -15.08 22.82 -22.25
CA ARG A 190 -16.12 23.31 -23.17
C ARG A 190 -17.21 24.10 -22.45
N GLN A 191 -17.65 23.68 -21.25
CA GLN A 191 -18.60 24.45 -20.44
C GLN A 191 -18.01 25.81 -20.04
N TRP A 192 -16.76 25.83 -19.58
CA TRP A 192 -16.03 27.07 -19.27
C TRP A 192 -15.79 27.96 -20.50
N GLN A 193 -15.46 27.38 -21.65
CA GLN A 193 -15.30 28.12 -22.90
C GLN A 193 -16.64 28.68 -23.39
N THR A 194 -17.73 27.91 -23.35
CA THR A 194 -19.09 28.38 -23.69
C THR A 194 -19.52 29.51 -22.76
N ALA A 195 -19.49 29.31 -21.44
CA ALA A 195 -19.86 30.35 -20.47
C ALA A 195 -18.98 31.61 -20.58
N ARG A 196 -17.68 31.45 -20.88
CA ARG A 196 -16.77 32.58 -21.14
C ARG A 196 -17.10 33.29 -22.45
N ASN A 197 -17.46 32.57 -23.50
CA ASN A 197 -17.83 33.13 -24.80
C ASN A 197 -19.19 33.83 -24.72
N GLU A 198 -20.15 33.27 -23.99
CA GLU A 198 -21.45 33.88 -23.67
C GLU A 198 -21.24 35.17 -22.88
N PHE A 199 -20.49 35.14 -21.77
CA PHE A 199 -20.17 36.33 -20.99
C PHE A 199 -19.38 37.38 -21.79
N GLN A 200 -18.49 36.97 -22.69
CA GLN A 200 -17.79 37.89 -23.59
C GLN A 200 -18.72 38.49 -24.65
N ALA A 201 -19.60 37.69 -25.26
CA ALA A 201 -20.58 38.16 -26.24
C ALA A 201 -21.64 39.07 -25.61
N GLU A 202 -22.09 38.77 -24.39
CA GLU A 202 -22.97 39.62 -23.59
C GLU A 202 -22.27 40.95 -23.26
N ARG A 203 -21.03 40.91 -22.74
CA ARG A 203 -20.24 42.10 -22.43
C ARG A 203 -19.87 42.93 -23.66
N GLU A 204 -19.75 42.31 -24.84
CA GLU A 204 -19.65 43.00 -26.12
C GLU A 204 -21.00 43.55 -26.59
N GLY A 205 -22.12 42.87 -26.35
CA GLY A 205 -23.47 43.40 -26.58
C GLY A 205 -23.68 44.67 -25.77
N TRP A 206 -23.46 44.62 -24.45
CA TRP A 206 -23.45 45.77 -23.55
C TRP A 206 -22.40 46.84 -23.87
N ARG A 207 -21.40 46.53 -24.71
CA ARG A 207 -20.46 47.54 -25.23
C ARG A 207 -21.03 48.19 -26.50
N ARG A 208 -21.37 47.40 -27.52
CA ARG A 208 -21.91 47.89 -28.80
C ARG A 208 -23.18 48.69 -28.59
N GLN A 209 -24.09 48.22 -27.72
CA GLN A 209 -25.31 48.94 -27.35
C GLN A 209 -24.99 50.30 -26.72
N ARG A 210 -24.01 50.39 -25.81
CA ARG A 210 -23.58 51.68 -25.24
C ARG A 210 -22.82 52.56 -26.24
N GLU A 211 -22.01 51.99 -27.13
CA GLU A 211 -21.35 52.74 -28.20
C GLU A 211 -22.36 53.24 -29.26
N GLU A 212 -23.46 52.53 -29.50
CA GLU A 212 -24.57 52.96 -30.36
C GLU A 212 -25.44 54.01 -29.67
N GLU A 213 -25.81 53.80 -28.41
CA GLU A 213 -26.52 54.78 -27.56
C GLU A 213 -25.71 56.08 -27.39
N GLU A 214 -24.40 56.00 -27.15
CA GLU A 214 -23.50 57.15 -27.04
C GLU A 214 -23.30 57.86 -28.38
N ARG A 215 -23.20 57.13 -29.51
CA ARG A 215 -23.18 57.76 -30.85
C ARG A 215 -24.51 58.44 -31.16
N HIS A 216 -25.64 57.81 -30.85
CA HIS A 216 -26.96 58.40 -31.06
C HIS A 216 -27.13 59.66 -30.20
N ARG A 217 -26.75 59.60 -28.91
CA ARG A 217 -26.71 60.73 -27.99
C ARG A 217 -25.83 61.87 -28.50
N LEU A 218 -24.62 61.59 -28.97
CA LEU A 218 -23.70 62.60 -29.50
C LEU A 218 -24.19 63.18 -30.83
N GLU A 219 -24.87 62.41 -31.67
CA GLU A 219 -25.49 62.95 -32.89
C GLU A 219 -26.71 63.81 -32.57
N VAL A 220 -27.57 63.41 -31.62
CA VAL A 220 -28.67 64.23 -31.09
C VAL A 220 -28.12 65.56 -30.54
N VAL A 221 -27.11 65.54 -29.67
CA VAL A 221 -26.46 66.74 -29.11
C VAL A 221 -25.83 67.61 -30.20
N ARG A 222 -25.23 67.02 -31.24
CA ARG A 222 -24.68 67.76 -32.38
C ARG A 222 -25.79 68.41 -33.22
N ARG A 223 -26.92 67.73 -33.41
CA ARG A 223 -28.05 68.20 -34.22
C ARG A 223 -28.99 69.13 -33.46
N SER A 224 -28.93 69.15 -32.13
CA SER A 224 -29.62 70.12 -31.25
C SER A 224 -28.81 71.40 -30.98
N GLN A 225 -27.73 71.65 -31.71
CA GLN A 225 -26.97 72.91 -31.60
C GLN A 225 -27.84 74.10 -32.06
N GLY A 226 -28.30 74.90 -31.09
CA GLY A 226 -29.26 76.00 -31.29
C GLY A 226 -30.54 75.84 -30.46
N VAL A 227 -30.83 74.63 -29.98
CA VAL A 227 -31.88 74.36 -28.98
C VAL A 227 -31.39 74.86 -27.61
N TYR A 228 -32.28 75.45 -26.80
CA TYR A 228 -31.96 75.91 -25.44
C TYR A 228 -33.15 75.81 -24.48
N TRP A 229 -32.84 75.74 -23.18
CA TRP A 229 -33.79 75.89 -22.09
C TRP A 229 -34.12 77.36 -21.84
N THR A 230 -35.40 77.66 -21.59
CA THR A 230 -35.80 78.94 -20.96
C THR A 230 -35.32 79.03 -19.50
N GLU A 231 -35.55 80.15 -18.83
CA GLU A 231 -35.29 80.25 -17.39
C GLU A 231 -36.16 79.24 -16.59
N PRO A 232 -35.58 78.47 -15.65
CA PRO A 232 -36.31 77.43 -14.93
C PRO A 232 -37.20 78.01 -13.83
N LEU A 233 -38.48 77.64 -13.87
CA LEU A 233 -39.55 78.12 -12.99
C LEU A 233 -39.75 77.14 -11.82
N ALA A 234 -39.88 77.67 -10.60
CA ALA A 234 -40.20 76.86 -9.43
C ALA A 234 -41.62 76.30 -9.50
N ASN A 235 -41.78 75.01 -9.22
CA ASN A 235 -43.09 74.43 -8.91
C ASN A 235 -43.46 74.78 -7.46
N GLU A 236 -44.73 75.08 -7.19
CA GLU A 236 -45.14 75.66 -5.91
C GLU A 236 -45.09 74.68 -4.72
N HIS A 237 -44.88 73.38 -4.96
CA HIS A 237 -44.94 72.35 -3.92
C HIS A 237 -43.59 71.68 -3.62
N CYS A 238 -43.28 71.49 -2.33
CA CYS A 238 -42.32 70.49 -1.88
C CYS A 238 -42.74 69.13 -2.46
N HIS A 239 -41.85 68.47 -3.22
CA HIS A 239 -42.04 67.11 -3.69
C HIS A 239 -41.83 66.09 -2.57
N SER A 240 -40.77 66.30 -1.76
CA SER A 240 -40.38 65.38 -0.70
C SER A 240 -39.47 66.08 0.32
N TYR A 241 -38.70 65.31 1.10
CA TYR A 241 -37.87 65.77 2.21
C TYR A 241 -36.90 66.89 1.83
N GLY A 242 -37.28 68.14 2.10
CA GLY A 242 -36.59 69.36 1.64
C GLY A 242 -36.21 69.29 0.18
N ALA A 243 -37.19 69.00 -0.67
CA ALA A 243 -37.04 68.91 -2.10
C ALA A 243 -38.24 69.53 -2.84
N ARG A 244 -38.01 70.21 -3.97
CA ARG A 244 -39.04 70.89 -4.80
C ARG A 244 -38.80 70.61 -6.29
N ALA A 245 -39.87 70.62 -7.08
CA ALA A 245 -39.77 70.51 -8.54
C ALA A 245 -39.53 71.88 -9.22
N TYR A 246 -38.89 71.88 -10.38
CA TYR A 246 -38.64 73.05 -11.22
C TYR A 246 -38.86 72.68 -12.68
N SER A 247 -39.44 73.56 -13.50
CA SER A 247 -39.74 73.27 -14.92
C SER A 247 -39.24 74.36 -15.88
N SER A 248 -38.80 73.96 -17.08
CA SER A 248 -38.39 74.90 -18.14
C SER A 248 -38.81 74.40 -19.51
N TYR A 249 -39.14 75.32 -20.42
CA TYR A 249 -39.47 75.03 -21.81
C TYR A 249 -38.21 74.89 -22.67
N LEU A 250 -38.28 73.98 -23.63
CA LEU A 250 -37.23 73.70 -24.61
C LEU A 250 -37.63 74.28 -25.96
N LYS A 251 -36.86 75.23 -26.48
CA LYS A 251 -37.20 75.99 -27.70
C LYS A 251 -36.34 75.60 -28.90
N ASP A 252 -36.85 75.92 -30.10
CA ASP A 252 -36.16 75.82 -31.39
C ASP A 252 -35.67 74.40 -31.79
N ILE A 253 -36.41 73.38 -31.37
CA ILE A 253 -36.16 71.96 -31.67
C ILE A 253 -36.38 71.68 -33.18
N PRO A 254 -35.40 71.11 -33.91
CA PRO A 254 -35.56 70.69 -35.30
C PRO A 254 -36.70 69.68 -35.49
N GLY A 255 -37.57 69.92 -36.46
CA GLY A 255 -38.83 69.17 -36.65
C GLY A 255 -38.68 67.70 -37.06
N ASP A 256 -37.47 67.23 -37.38
CA ASP A 256 -37.16 65.84 -37.71
C ASP A 256 -36.48 65.06 -36.56
N LEU A 257 -36.22 65.69 -35.41
CA LEU A 257 -35.66 65.05 -34.22
C LEU A 257 -36.74 64.62 -33.23
N ASN A 258 -36.50 63.51 -32.52
CA ASN A 258 -37.36 63.10 -31.42
C ASN A 258 -37.17 64.02 -30.20
N TRP A 259 -38.15 64.89 -29.99
CA TRP A 259 -38.18 65.87 -28.91
C TRP A 259 -37.88 65.33 -27.50
N LEU A 260 -38.35 64.12 -27.17
CA LEU A 260 -38.16 63.51 -25.86
C LEU A 260 -36.69 63.14 -25.63
N GLU A 261 -36.03 62.72 -26.70
CA GLU A 261 -34.62 62.38 -26.70
C GLU A 261 -33.73 63.63 -26.74
N VAL A 262 -34.12 64.70 -27.45
CA VAL A 262 -33.45 66.00 -27.32
C VAL A 262 -33.55 66.50 -25.88
N CYS A 263 -34.76 66.48 -25.30
CA CYS A 263 -35.04 66.92 -23.93
C CYS A 263 -34.18 66.21 -22.87
N ASN A 264 -33.99 64.89 -23.01
CA ASN A 264 -33.15 64.09 -22.11
C ASN A 264 -31.62 64.26 -22.31
N ASN A 265 -31.17 65.00 -23.33
CA ASN A 265 -29.76 65.10 -23.72
C ASN A 265 -29.22 66.53 -23.81
N MET A 266 -29.97 67.51 -23.33
CA MET A 266 -29.56 68.91 -23.31
C MET A 266 -28.41 69.21 -22.33
N PRO A 267 -27.74 70.37 -22.46
CA PRO A 267 -26.88 70.91 -21.41
C PRO A 267 -27.62 71.06 -20.07
N PRO A 268 -26.89 71.03 -18.93
CA PRO A 268 -27.45 71.24 -17.60
C PRO A 268 -28.10 72.63 -17.48
N VAL A 269 -29.19 72.73 -16.70
CA VAL A 269 -29.84 74.01 -16.38
C VAL A 269 -29.43 74.46 -14.98
N VAL A 270 -29.21 75.76 -14.77
CA VAL A 270 -28.78 76.30 -13.48
C VAL A 270 -29.99 76.64 -12.62
N ILE A 271 -30.07 76.07 -11.41
CA ILE A 271 -31.13 76.34 -10.44
C ILE A 271 -30.49 76.70 -9.10
N HIS A 272 -30.93 77.81 -8.49
CA HIS A 272 -30.32 78.40 -7.28
C HIS A 272 -28.78 78.53 -7.32
N GLY A 273 -28.20 78.73 -8.52
CA GLY A 273 -26.75 78.88 -8.71
C GLY A 273 -25.95 77.57 -8.72
N ARG A 274 -26.59 76.39 -8.76
CA ARG A 274 -25.92 75.11 -9.08
C ARG A 274 -26.40 74.58 -10.44
N GLU A 275 -25.49 73.99 -11.21
CA GLU A 275 -25.83 73.23 -12.41
C GLU A 275 -26.55 71.93 -12.01
N MET A 276 -27.80 71.76 -12.45
CA MET A 276 -28.56 70.54 -12.26
C MET A 276 -28.17 69.48 -13.30
N SER A 277 -28.41 68.21 -13.00
CA SER A 277 -28.19 67.09 -13.93
C SER A 277 -28.67 67.39 -15.36
N ASN A 278 -27.82 67.05 -16.34
CA ASN A 278 -28.04 67.21 -17.79
C ASN A 278 -29.30 66.49 -18.33
N VAL A 279 -29.96 65.68 -17.49
CA VAL A 279 -31.21 64.99 -17.83
C VAL A 279 -32.31 65.52 -16.90
N PRO A 280 -33.41 66.09 -17.43
CA PRO A 280 -34.59 66.38 -16.63
C PRO A 280 -35.14 65.09 -16.00
N HIS A 281 -35.68 65.19 -14.79
CA HIS A 281 -36.36 64.06 -14.13
C HIS A 281 -37.68 63.69 -14.82
N LYS A 282 -38.26 64.60 -15.61
CA LYS A 282 -39.41 64.36 -16.48
C LYS A 282 -39.31 65.23 -17.74
N CYS A 283 -39.73 64.71 -18.88
CA CYS A 283 -39.78 65.43 -20.16
C CYS A 283 -41.14 65.21 -20.82
N GLU A 284 -41.87 66.28 -21.11
CA GLU A 284 -43.25 66.23 -21.62
C GLU A 284 -43.46 67.25 -22.76
N ARG A 285 -44.55 67.10 -23.53
CA ARG A 285 -45.07 68.15 -24.42
C ARG A 285 -46.34 68.76 -23.83
N ASP A 286 -46.53 70.06 -24.05
CA ASP A 286 -47.78 70.75 -23.80
C ASP A 286 -48.76 70.60 -24.98
N ASP A 287 -49.99 71.08 -24.80
CA ASP A 287 -51.07 70.98 -25.81
C ASP A 287 -50.83 71.82 -27.07
N LYS A 288 -49.83 72.72 -27.05
CA LYS A 288 -49.38 73.49 -28.23
C LYS A 288 -48.26 72.76 -28.98
N GLY A 289 -47.78 71.65 -28.42
CA GLY A 289 -46.67 70.87 -28.93
C GLY A 289 -45.30 71.40 -28.52
N GLU A 290 -45.21 72.38 -27.62
CA GLU A 290 -43.93 72.81 -27.03
C GLU A 290 -43.46 71.80 -25.99
N VAL A 291 -42.16 71.78 -25.68
CA VAL A 291 -41.54 70.73 -24.85
C VAL A 291 -41.09 71.31 -23.53
N ILE A 292 -41.25 70.55 -22.44
CA ILE A 292 -40.96 70.98 -21.07
C ILE A 292 -40.11 69.91 -20.37
N GLY A 293 -38.98 70.32 -19.78
CA GLY A 293 -38.20 69.53 -18.84
C GLY A 293 -38.55 69.91 -17.40
N VAL A 294 -38.56 68.93 -16.50
CA VAL A 294 -38.82 69.11 -15.06
C VAL A 294 -37.71 68.43 -14.25
N TRP A 295 -37.15 69.12 -13.26
CA TRP A 295 -36.14 68.62 -12.34
C TRP A 295 -36.66 68.64 -10.89
N PHE A 296 -36.37 67.62 -10.10
CA PHE A 296 -36.53 67.67 -8.65
C PHE A 296 -35.18 68.04 -8.02
N VAL A 297 -35.19 69.02 -7.11
CA VAL A 297 -34.02 69.56 -6.41
C VAL A 297 -34.19 69.23 -4.93
N ASP A 298 -33.25 68.50 -4.31
CA ASP A 298 -33.35 67.93 -2.95
C ASP A 298 -32.32 68.46 -1.93
N PHE A 299 -31.45 69.36 -2.38
CA PHE A 299 -30.56 70.14 -1.54
C PHE A 299 -31.18 71.51 -1.24
N ASP A 300 -31.02 71.95 0.01
CA ASP A 300 -31.27 73.32 0.47
C ASP A 300 -32.65 73.94 0.13
N GLU A 301 -33.69 73.12 -0.07
CA GLU A 301 -35.09 73.50 0.16
C GLU A 301 -35.39 73.38 1.66
N PRO A 302 -35.39 74.48 2.44
CA PRO A 302 -35.59 74.41 3.90
C PRO A 302 -37.01 74.02 4.29
N ALA A 303 -37.96 74.04 3.35
CA ALA A 303 -39.39 73.91 3.60
C ALA A 303 -39.86 72.50 4.04
N CYS A 304 -39.00 71.48 4.15
CA CYS A 304 -39.48 70.10 4.35
C CYS A 304 -38.53 69.04 5.06
N LYS A 305 -37.72 69.31 6.13
CA LYS A 305 -36.70 68.34 6.70
C LYS A 305 -36.66 68.01 8.26
N PRO A 306 -37.08 66.80 8.75
CA PRO A 306 -36.81 66.18 10.12
C PRO A 306 -35.83 64.92 10.28
N TYR A 307 -35.47 64.37 11.46
CA TYR A 307 -34.35 63.36 11.64
C TYR A 307 -34.48 62.20 12.70
N TRP A 308 -33.50 61.23 12.74
CA TRP A 308 -33.44 59.94 13.53
C TRP A 308 -32.00 59.44 13.92
N ASN A 309 -31.81 58.27 14.60
CA ASN A 309 -30.49 57.64 14.97
C ASN A 309 -30.37 56.06 14.82
N THR A 310 -29.32 55.39 15.37
CA THR A 310 -28.53 54.28 14.73
C THR A 310 -28.37 52.88 15.43
N ILE A 311 -27.60 51.92 14.82
CA ILE A 311 -27.41 50.47 15.13
C ILE A 311 -25.89 50.05 15.14
N VAL A 312 -25.46 48.90 15.74
CA VAL A 312 -24.04 48.40 15.85
C VAL A 312 -23.86 46.84 15.79
N ASP A 313 -22.68 46.33 15.38
CA ASP A 313 -22.21 44.92 15.17
C ASP A 313 -21.48 44.18 16.34
N LYS A 314 -21.22 42.84 16.21
CA LYS A 314 -19.91 42.14 16.52
C LYS A 314 -19.82 40.60 16.21
N ALA A 315 -18.62 39.98 16.39
CA ALA A 315 -18.20 38.63 15.90
C ALA A 315 -17.26 37.82 16.87
N SER A 316 -16.66 36.68 16.40
CA SER A 316 -15.51 35.88 16.97
C SER A 316 -15.80 34.71 17.97
N SER A 317 -15.04 33.58 18.14
CA SER A 317 -14.19 32.68 17.27
C SER A 317 -13.64 31.43 18.04
N ASN A 318 -12.83 30.56 17.37
CA ASN A 318 -11.67 29.74 17.88
C ASN A 318 -11.73 28.27 18.46
N GLU A 319 -10.70 27.48 18.07
CA GLU A 319 -9.80 26.52 18.82
C GLU A 319 -10.03 25.00 19.19
N ARG A 320 -8.95 24.20 18.91
CA ARG A 320 -8.24 23.13 19.71
C ARG A 320 -8.65 21.62 19.72
N THR A 321 -7.88 20.81 20.49
CA THR A 321 -7.36 19.45 20.15
C THR A 321 -7.23 18.49 21.38
N SER A 322 -7.23 17.14 21.21
CA SER A 322 -6.25 16.13 21.77
C SER A 322 -6.73 14.75 22.35
N LEU A 323 -5.90 13.70 22.11
CA LEU A 323 -5.45 12.58 22.99
C LEU A 323 -6.33 11.37 23.47
N THR A 324 -5.62 10.30 23.89
CA THR A 324 -5.99 9.03 24.60
C THR A 324 -6.10 7.69 23.80
N THR A 325 -6.36 6.56 24.50
CA THR A 325 -5.43 5.39 24.47
C THR A 325 -5.91 4.04 25.08
N GLY A 326 -5.41 2.88 24.60
CA GLY A 326 -5.39 1.53 25.27
C GLY A 326 -6.06 0.36 24.48
N VAL A 327 -5.63 -0.92 24.33
CA VAL A 327 -4.44 -1.79 24.68
C VAL A 327 -4.61 -2.85 25.82
N ASP A 328 -4.49 -4.17 25.53
CA ASP A 328 -4.65 -5.32 26.49
C ASP A 328 -3.74 -6.60 26.26
N LYS A 329 -3.71 -7.64 27.15
CA LYS A 329 -2.76 -8.84 27.25
C LYS A 329 -3.41 -10.14 27.87
N PRO A 330 -2.78 -11.27 28.40
CA PRO A 330 -1.39 -11.87 28.46
C PRO A 330 -1.11 -13.26 27.75
N ARG A 331 -0.79 -14.52 28.25
CA ARG A 331 -0.92 -15.28 29.56
C ARG A 331 -0.05 -16.60 29.87
N ARG A 332 1.23 -16.80 29.47
CA ARG A 332 2.28 -17.74 30.09
C ARG A 332 2.20 -19.33 30.15
N ILE A 333 3.31 -20.00 29.72
CA ILE A 333 4.28 -21.00 30.37
C ILE A 333 3.85 -22.32 31.14
N SER A 334 4.53 -23.48 30.87
CA SER A 334 4.91 -24.57 31.86
C SER A 334 6.02 -25.58 31.36
N VAL A 335 6.42 -26.64 32.13
CA VAL A 335 7.75 -27.36 32.10
C VAL A 335 7.71 -28.93 32.31
N TYR A 336 8.85 -29.66 32.13
CA TYR A 336 9.25 -31.08 32.53
C TYR A 336 9.14 -32.23 31.47
N SER A 337 9.87 -33.38 31.47
CA SER A 337 11.22 -33.84 31.99
C SER A 337 11.57 -35.32 31.61
N LEU A 338 12.82 -35.77 31.89
CA LEU A 338 13.33 -37.15 32.16
C LEU A 338 13.84 -38.15 31.06
N TYR A 339 14.58 -39.17 31.53
CA TYR A 339 15.50 -40.12 30.84
C TYR A 339 15.04 -41.60 30.92
N GLY A 340 15.55 -42.49 30.03
CA GLY A 340 15.79 -43.92 30.40
C GLY A 340 15.77 -44.98 29.28
N VAL A 341 16.94 -45.45 28.80
CA VAL A 341 17.06 -46.58 27.83
C VAL A 341 18.25 -47.55 28.11
N PHE A 342 19.18 -47.22 29.01
CA PHE A 342 20.52 -47.88 29.09
C PHE A 342 20.57 -49.32 29.67
N ALA A 343 19.45 -50.04 29.79
CA ALA A 343 19.34 -51.22 30.64
C ALA A 343 19.35 -52.60 29.94
N ILE A 344 19.22 -52.67 28.60
CA ILE A 344 18.78 -53.90 27.91
C ILE A 344 19.92 -54.79 27.38
N LEU A 345 21.08 -54.23 27.04
CA LEU A 345 22.12 -54.96 26.28
C LEU A 345 23.01 -55.92 27.12
N LEU A 346 22.89 -55.91 28.46
CA LEU A 346 23.73 -56.75 29.33
C LEU A 346 23.30 -58.23 29.37
N ALA A 347 22.09 -58.57 28.91
CA ALA A 347 21.44 -59.85 29.18
C ALA A 347 21.85 -61.02 28.26
N LEU A 348 22.49 -60.77 27.11
CA LEU A 348 22.67 -61.79 26.05
C LEU A 348 24.00 -62.56 26.08
N PHE A 349 24.88 -62.30 27.05
CA PHE A 349 26.27 -62.81 27.06
C PHE A 349 26.46 -64.26 27.60
N VAL A 350 25.42 -64.93 28.10
CA VAL A 350 25.58 -66.02 29.09
C VAL A 350 25.35 -67.46 28.55
N ALA A 351 24.98 -67.67 27.28
CA ALA A 351 24.12 -68.79 26.89
C ALA A 351 24.67 -70.01 26.08
N GLN A 352 25.97 -70.39 26.07
CA GLN A 352 26.50 -71.42 25.11
C GLN A 352 27.67 -72.36 25.56
N ASN A 353 27.49 -73.67 25.94
CA ASN A 353 28.57 -74.71 26.22
C ASN A 353 28.12 -76.26 26.29
N ALA A 354 28.66 -77.29 25.53
CA ALA A 354 28.37 -78.82 25.60
C ALA A 354 29.23 -79.90 24.73
N GLY A 355 29.13 -81.28 24.88
CA GLY A 355 29.67 -82.40 23.95
C GLY A 355 29.76 -83.95 24.39
N ILE A 356 29.82 -85.01 23.48
CA ILE A 356 29.90 -86.55 23.71
C ILE A 356 30.14 -87.46 22.38
N VAL A 357 30.33 -88.82 22.09
CA VAL A 357 30.66 -90.25 22.63
C VAL A 357 31.01 -91.35 21.48
N ARG A 358 31.43 -92.67 21.68
CA ARG A 358 31.79 -93.76 20.62
C ARG A 358 31.77 -95.34 20.98
N CYS A 359 31.91 -96.31 19.99
CA CYS A 359 32.02 -97.87 20.00
C CYS A 359 32.79 -98.47 18.72
N PRO A 360 32.88 -99.79 18.21
CA PRO A 360 32.55 -101.26 18.52
C PRO A 360 33.62 -102.42 18.10
N LEU A 361 33.29 -103.74 17.76
CA LEU A 361 34.24 -104.94 17.47
C LEU A 361 33.69 -106.26 16.71
N ASN A 362 34.50 -107.26 16.16
CA ASN A 362 34.11 -108.59 15.48
C ASN A 362 35.22 -109.76 15.26
N ASP A 363 34.87 -111.01 14.73
CA ASP A 363 35.58 -111.95 13.70
C ASP A 363 35.78 -113.56 13.84
N VAL A 364 36.19 -114.36 12.78
CA VAL A 364 35.97 -115.89 12.57
C VAL A 364 36.98 -116.83 11.70
N PRO A 365 36.87 -118.23 11.60
CA PRO A 365 37.82 -119.28 10.97
C PRO A 365 37.36 -120.10 9.66
N ALA A 366 37.91 -121.21 9.02
CA ALA A 366 38.32 -122.63 9.42
C ALA A 366 39.35 -123.58 8.58
N ALA A 367 39.00 -124.62 7.71
CA ALA A 367 39.72 -125.99 7.66
C ALA A 367 40.18 -126.87 6.37
N GLU A 368 39.43 -127.88 5.86
CA GLU A 368 39.56 -128.83 4.66
C GLU A 368 40.93 -129.40 4.12
N LYS A 369 41.58 -130.32 4.82
CA LYS A 369 43.06 -130.30 4.85
C LYS A 369 43.95 -131.06 3.84
N ALA A 370 43.57 -132.19 3.26
CA ALA A 370 44.52 -132.97 2.42
C ALA A 370 44.70 -132.39 1.00
N GLU A 371 43.57 -132.11 0.33
CA GLU A 371 43.51 -131.65 -1.06
C GLU A 371 44.20 -130.28 -1.26
N LEU A 372 44.02 -129.38 -0.27
CA LEU A 372 44.71 -128.09 -0.19
C LEU A 372 46.19 -128.19 -0.54
N ARG A 373 46.92 -129.20 -0.03
CA ARG A 373 48.37 -129.31 -0.25
C ARG A 373 48.76 -129.57 -1.72
N ARG A 374 47.86 -130.09 -2.56
CA ARG A 374 48.11 -130.24 -4.01
C ARG A 374 47.64 -129.01 -4.79
N GLN A 375 46.54 -128.37 -4.38
CA GLN A 375 46.11 -127.07 -4.90
C GLN A 375 47.21 -126.02 -4.71
N TRP A 376 47.76 -125.91 -3.49
CA TRP A 376 48.89 -125.04 -3.14
C TRP A 376 50.11 -125.20 -4.07
N GLY A 377 50.33 -126.37 -4.67
CA GLY A 377 51.45 -126.58 -5.59
C GLY A 377 51.29 -125.77 -6.87
N LEU A 378 50.10 -125.78 -7.45
CA LEU A 378 49.74 -125.02 -8.65
C LEU A 378 49.44 -123.55 -8.32
N GLU A 379 48.74 -123.28 -7.22
CA GLU A 379 48.55 -121.93 -6.70
C GLU A 379 49.89 -121.23 -6.44
N ARG A 380 50.94 -121.94 -6.00
CA ARG A 380 52.26 -121.34 -5.76
C ARG A 380 53.01 -120.95 -7.02
N GLU A 381 52.76 -121.61 -8.15
CA GLU A 381 53.27 -121.13 -9.45
C GLU A 381 52.41 -120.00 -10.01
N SER A 382 51.07 -120.10 -9.89
CA SER A 382 50.15 -118.99 -10.23
C SER A 382 50.50 -117.73 -9.44
N HIS A 383 50.70 -117.84 -8.12
CA HIS A 383 51.14 -116.76 -7.24
C HIS A 383 52.54 -116.24 -7.55
N ARG A 384 53.44 -117.03 -8.16
CA ARG A 384 54.73 -116.47 -8.64
C ARG A 384 54.53 -115.60 -9.87
N THR A 385 53.66 -115.99 -10.81
CA THR A 385 53.30 -115.15 -11.96
C THR A 385 52.46 -113.94 -11.57
N GLU A 386 51.45 -114.11 -10.71
CA GLU A 386 50.61 -113.03 -10.17
C GLU A 386 51.42 -112.07 -9.30
N SER A 387 52.31 -112.55 -8.42
CA SER A 387 53.18 -111.67 -7.62
C SER A 387 54.18 -110.91 -8.51
N ALA A 388 54.69 -111.51 -9.59
CA ALA A 388 55.55 -110.81 -10.56
C ALA A 388 54.78 -109.82 -11.46
N GLN A 389 53.49 -110.04 -11.69
CA GLN A 389 52.59 -109.09 -12.33
C GLN A 389 52.23 -107.94 -11.38
N TRP A 390 51.75 -108.23 -10.17
CA TRP A 390 51.47 -107.27 -9.11
C TRP A 390 52.70 -106.43 -8.74
N THR A 391 53.91 -107.00 -8.78
CA THR A 391 55.17 -106.26 -8.58
C THR A 391 55.49 -105.28 -9.72
N ARG A 392 54.89 -105.42 -10.91
CA ARG A 392 54.94 -104.43 -12.00
C ARG A 392 53.82 -103.42 -11.87
N GLU A 393 52.58 -103.88 -11.75
CA GLU A 393 51.39 -103.03 -11.54
C GLU A 393 51.57 -102.10 -10.34
N ARG A 394 52.11 -102.60 -9.22
CA ARG A 394 52.43 -101.78 -8.04
C ARG A 394 53.58 -100.80 -8.25
N ARG A 395 54.51 -101.03 -9.18
CA ARG A 395 55.55 -100.05 -9.55
C ARG A 395 55.00 -98.97 -10.47
N GLU A 396 54.15 -99.36 -11.42
CA GLU A 396 53.43 -98.47 -12.33
C GLU A 396 52.49 -97.58 -11.51
N HIS A 397 51.69 -98.14 -10.61
CA HIS A 397 50.86 -97.41 -9.66
C HIS A 397 51.66 -96.50 -8.70
N ILE A 398 52.85 -96.92 -8.23
CA ILE A 398 53.76 -96.03 -7.45
C ILE A 398 54.32 -94.90 -8.31
N ALA A 399 54.46 -95.07 -9.64
CA ALA A 399 54.84 -93.99 -10.54
C ALA A 399 53.65 -93.04 -10.80
N GLU A 400 52.44 -93.57 -11.04
CA GLU A 400 51.21 -92.78 -11.16
C GLU A 400 50.91 -91.97 -9.89
N LEU A 401 51.02 -92.59 -8.71
CA LEU A 401 50.86 -91.89 -7.43
C LEU A 401 51.86 -90.74 -7.25
N ARG A 402 53.09 -90.86 -7.78
CA ARG A 402 54.07 -89.76 -7.77
C ARG A 402 53.71 -88.65 -8.75
N VAL A 403 53.16 -88.99 -9.93
CA VAL A 403 52.63 -87.98 -10.87
C VAL A 403 51.46 -87.26 -10.22
N TRP A 404 50.50 -87.98 -9.65
CA TRP A 404 49.33 -87.41 -8.99
C TRP A 404 49.66 -86.62 -7.71
N GLU A 405 50.66 -87.05 -6.93
CA GLU A 405 51.15 -86.27 -5.79
C GLU A 405 51.87 -85.00 -6.25
N HIS A 406 52.60 -85.03 -7.36
CA HIS A 406 53.17 -83.84 -7.98
C HIS A 406 52.09 -82.90 -8.54
N GLU A 407 51.07 -83.42 -9.23
CA GLU A 407 49.89 -82.66 -9.67
C GLU A 407 49.13 -82.05 -8.47
N ARG A 408 49.02 -82.76 -7.34
CA ARG A 408 48.43 -82.22 -6.10
C ARG A 408 49.30 -81.17 -5.40
N ILE A 409 50.61 -81.17 -5.61
CA ILE A 409 51.50 -80.10 -5.19
C ILE A 409 51.30 -78.89 -6.11
N MET A 410 51.34 -79.08 -7.43
CA MET A 410 51.07 -78.03 -8.43
C MET A 410 49.69 -77.38 -8.23
N HIS A 411 48.62 -78.16 -8.07
CA HIS A 411 47.27 -77.64 -7.77
C HIS A 411 47.08 -77.10 -6.35
N ARG A 412 48.07 -77.27 -5.45
CA ARG A 412 48.12 -76.55 -4.17
C ARG A 412 48.83 -75.22 -4.35
N GLU A 413 49.98 -75.21 -5.01
CA GLU A 413 50.74 -74.00 -5.32
C GLU A 413 49.93 -73.04 -6.20
N GLU A 414 49.22 -73.55 -7.21
CA GLU A 414 48.26 -72.81 -8.04
C GLU A 414 47.07 -72.27 -7.23
N ARG A 415 46.53 -73.04 -6.27
CA ARG A 415 45.46 -72.55 -5.37
C ARG A 415 45.98 -71.51 -4.40
N GLU A 416 47.20 -71.66 -3.89
CA GLU A 416 47.85 -70.67 -3.05
C GLU A 416 48.19 -69.40 -3.84
N ASP A 417 48.62 -69.51 -5.09
CA ASP A 417 48.84 -68.36 -5.99
C ASP A 417 47.53 -67.70 -6.41
N TRP A 418 46.45 -68.46 -6.65
CA TRP A 418 45.12 -67.89 -6.87
C TRP A 418 44.60 -67.15 -5.62
N VAL A 419 44.86 -67.68 -4.42
CA VAL A 419 44.54 -66.98 -3.15
C VAL A 419 45.44 -65.76 -2.95
N ARG A 420 46.75 -65.85 -3.23
CA ARG A 420 47.69 -64.71 -3.19
C ARG A 420 47.28 -63.63 -4.20
N GLN A 421 46.83 -64.00 -5.39
CA GLN A 421 46.36 -63.08 -6.41
C GLN A 421 45.02 -62.46 -6.02
N ARG A 422 44.02 -63.25 -5.60
CA ARG A 422 42.75 -62.72 -5.06
C ARG A 422 42.95 -61.80 -3.86
N ALA A 423 43.94 -62.06 -3.00
CA ALA A 423 44.29 -61.16 -1.90
C ALA A 423 44.87 -59.83 -2.42
N ARG A 424 45.79 -59.87 -3.40
CA ARG A 424 46.31 -58.67 -4.08
C ARG A 424 45.20 -57.89 -4.80
N ASP A 425 44.31 -58.58 -5.51
CA ASP A 425 43.19 -57.97 -6.24
C ASP A 425 42.18 -57.34 -5.28
N GLN A 426 41.88 -57.99 -4.15
CA GLN A 426 41.05 -57.39 -3.09
C GLN A 426 41.74 -56.21 -2.40
N GLU A 427 43.06 -56.25 -2.19
CA GLU A 427 43.81 -55.14 -1.60
C GLU A 427 43.92 -53.96 -2.57
N ALA A 428 44.15 -54.23 -3.86
CA ALA A 428 44.13 -53.24 -4.93
C ALA A 428 42.73 -52.61 -5.08
N TRP A 429 41.68 -53.41 -5.11
CA TRP A 429 40.30 -52.94 -5.17
C TRP A 429 39.90 -52.14 -3.92
N ARG A 430 40.38 -52.49 -2.72
CA ARG A 430 40.22 -51.67 -1.51
C ARG A 430 40.97 -50.34 -1.63
N LYS A 431 42.22 -50.36 -2.11
CA LYS A 431 43.00 -49.14 -2.36
C LYS A 431 42.36 -48.25 -3.43
N GLU A 432 41.73 -48.82 -4.44
CA GLU A 432 40.95 -48.12 -5.46
C GLU A 432 39.64 -47.55 -4.88
N GLN A 433 38.89 -48.32 -4.09
CA GLN A 433 37.72 -47.85 -3.34
C GLN A 433 38.06 -46.68 -2.42
N ASP A 434 39.15 -46.77 -1.66
CA ASP A 434 39.55 -45.73 -0.70
C ASP A 434 40.20 -44.54 -1.40
N ALA A 435 40.90 -44.71 -2.52
CA ALA A 435 41.36 -43.61 -3.36
C ALA A 435 40.18 -42.88 -4.04
N ALA A 436 39.19 -43.62 -4.54
CA ALA A 436 37.96 -43.05 -5.11
C ALA A 436 37.15 -42.31 -4.03
N ARG A 437 37.05 -42.86 -2.81
CA ARG A 437 36.45 -42.19 -1.65
C ARG A 437 37.19 -40.91 -1.29
N GLN A 438 38.52 -40.93 -1.23
CA GLN A 438 39.33 -39.74 -0.97
C GLN A 438 39.24 -38.72 -2.11
N GLU A 439 39.12 -39.13 -3.36
CA GLU A 439 38.89 -38.20 -4.47
C GLU A 439 37.47 -37.61 -4.40
N GLU A 440 36.46 -38.40 -4.05
CA GLU A 440 35.10 -37.90 -3.83
C GLU A 440 35.05 -36.93 -2.65
N GLU A 441 35.65 -37.26 -1.51
CA GLU A 441 35.79 -36.38 -0.34
C GLU A 441 36.52 -35.08 -0.71
N ARG A 442 37.59 -35.15 -1.53
CA ARG A 442 38.29 -33.96 -2.04
C ARG A 442 37.46 -33.16 -3.04
N ARG A 443 36.63 -33.80 -3.87
CA ARG A 443 35.68 -33.12 -4.78
C ARG A 443 34.55 -32.46 -3.99
N GLN A 444 33.99 -33.15 -2.98
CA GLN A 444 32.99 -32.60 -2.07
C GLN A 444 33.55 -31.45 -1.24
N GLN A 445 34.78 -31.55 -0.74
CA GLN A 445 35.44 -30.46 -0.03
C GLN A 445 35.73 -29.29 -0.97
N ALA A 446 36.30 -29.52 -2.15
CA ALA A 446 36.53 -28.47 -3.14
C ALA A 446 35.23 -27.78 -3.59
N ALA A 447 34.12 -28.52 -3.66
CA ALA A 447 32.79 -27.98 -3.94
C ALA A 447 32.24 -27.14 -2.76
N ARG A 448 32.44 -27.58 -1.51
CA ARG A 448 32.13 -26.77 -0.31
C ARG A 448 32.96 -25.51 -0.28
N ASP A 449 34.27 -25.61 -0.49
CA ASP A 449 35.19 -24.47 -0.54
C ASP A 449 34.87 -23.52 -1.69
N ALA A 450 34.40 -24.04 -2.84
CA ALA A 450 33.95 -23.23 -3.98
C ALA A 450 32.65 -22.49 -3.65
N PHE A 451 31.63 -23.20 -3.17
CA PHE A 451 30.35 -22.64 -2.74
C PHE A 451 30.50 -21.61 -1.61
N GLU A 452 31.41 -21.85 -0.65
CA GLU A 452 31.68 -20.91 0.44
C GLU A 452 32.48 -19.69 -0.03
N ARG A 453 33.36 -19.82 -1.04
CA ARG A 453 33.99 -18.66 -1.71
C ARG A 453 33.00 -17.86 -2.55
N GLU A 454 32.13 -18.54 -3.30
CA GLU A 454 31.05 -17.92 -4.08
C GLU A 454 30.08 -17.18 -3.16
N ARG A 455 29.63 -17.82 -2.07
CA ARG A 455 28.82 -17.18 -1.02
C ARG A 455 29.56 -16.01 -0.37
N GLN A 456 30.84 -16.13 -0.03
CA GLN A 456 31.62 -15.00 0.51
C GLN A 456 31.81 -13.88 -0.51
N GLU A 457 31.83 -14.16 -1.81
CA GLU A 457 31.87 -13.16 -2.87
C GLU A 457 30.50 -12.50 -3.08
N GLU A 458 29.42 -13.26 -3.08
CA GLU A 458 28.05 -12.72 -3.08
C GLU A 458 27.77 -11.90 -1.82
N GLU A 459 28.24 -12.33 -0.65
CA GLU A 459 28.10 -11.62 0.63
C GLU A 459 28.95 -10.33 0.63
N ARG A 460 30.14 -10.34 0.01
CA ARG A 460 30.94 -9.11 -0.25
C ARG A 460 30.29 -8.19 -1.30
N GLN A 461 29.68 -8.72 -2.36
CA GLN A 461 28.96 -7.93 -3.36
C GLN A 461 27.68 -7.33 -2.77
N ARG A 462 26.93 -8.09 -1.97
CA ARG A 462 25.76 -7.61 -1.20
C ARG A 462 26.17 -6.57 -0.16
N GLN A 463 27.33 -6.72 0.48
CA GLN A 463 27.84 -5.72 1.41
C GLN A 463 28.28 -4.44 0.68
N ALA A 464 29.09 -4.56 -0.39
CA ALA A 464 29.47 -3.42 -1.22
C ALA A 464 28.26 -2.71 -1.85
N ALA A 465 27.20 -3.44 -2.22
CA ALA A 465 25.95 -2.86 -2.70
C ALA A 465 25.15 -2.18 -1.58
N ARG A 466 25.15 -2.71 -0.35
CA ARG A 466 24.56 -2.03 0.82
C ARG A 466 25.33 -0.75 1.16
N ASP A 467 26.65 -0.80 1.11
CA ASP A 467 27.52 0.34 1.43
C ASP A 467 27.43 1.41 0.34
N ALA A 468 27.45 1.03 -0.95
CA ALA A 468 27.22 1.97 -2.05
C ALA A 468 25.79 2.57 -2.03
N TRP A 469 24.76 1.78 -1.71
CA TRP A 469 23.40 2.28 -1.52
C TRP A 469 23.29 3.19 -0.29
N LYS A 470 24.03 2.91 0.78
CA LYS A 470 24.12 3.77 1.96
C LYS A 470 24.84 5.09 1.64
N ASP A 471 25.92 5.06 0.87
CA ASP A 471 26.61 6.26 0.40
C ASP A 471 25.73 7.08 -0.58
N GLU A 472 24.94 6.42 -1.41
CA GLU A 472 23.93 7.05 -2.28
C GLU A 472 22.80 7.68 -1.45
N CYS A 473 22.28 6.97 -0.44
CA CYS A 473 21.27 7.48 0.49
C CYS A 473 21.79 8.61 1.38
N GLU A 474 23.03 8.56 1.87
CA GLU A 474 23.66 9.66 2.62
C GLU A 474 23.98 10.84 1.69
N GLY A 475 24.31 10.58 0.42
CA GLY A 475 24.47 11.61 -0.62
C GLY A 475 23.14 12.27 -1.01
N GLU A 476 22.05 11.52 -1.08
CA GLU A 476 20.69 12.06 -1.23
C GLU A 476 20.21 12.78 0.03
N GLU A 477 20.42 12.21 1.21
CA GLU A 477 20.00 12.82 2.47
C GLU A 477 20.78 14.11 2.72
N ARG A 478 22.07 14.19 2.37
CA ARG A 478 22.82 15.45 2.43
C ARG A 478 22.30 16.47 1.42
N LYS A 479 21.90 16.10 0.19
CA LYS A 479 21.21 17.04 -0.72
C LYS A 479 19.84 17.48 -0.16
N ARG A 480 19.09 16.56 0.44
CA ARG A 480 17.81 16.87 1.14
C ARG A 480 18.04 17.68 2.42
N GLN A 481 19.25 17.66 2.98
CA GLN A 481 19.69 18.49 4.11
C GLN A 481 20.03 19.89 3.59
N GLU A 482 20.93 19.99 2.61
CA GLU A 482 21.30 21.21 1.88
C GLU A 482 20.04 21.97 1.41
N VAL A 483 19.07 21.30 0.77
CA VAL A 483 17.79 21.89 0.35
C VAL A 483 16.86 22.23 1.54
N ARG A 484 16.85 21.47 2.63
CA ARG A 484 16.05 21.82 3.83
C ARG A 484 16.64 23.01 4.58
N ASP A 485 17.96 23.15 4.60
CA ASP A 485 18.66 24.26 5.22
C ASP A 485 18.54 25.52 4.35
N GLU A 486 18.60 25.41 3.02
CA GLU A 486 18.26 26.48 2.07
C GLU A 486 16.81 26.95 2.24
N TRP A 487 15.83 26.04 2.25
CA TRP A 487 14.42 26.37 2.51
C TRP A 487 14.18 26.93 3.92
N LYS A 488 15.03 26.60 4.88
CA LYS A 488 14.98 27.14 6.25
C LYS A 488 15.60 28.53 6.33
N GLU A 489 16.69 28.82 5.61
CA GLU A 489 17.23 30.18 5.48
C GLU A 489 16.29 31.09 4.70
N GLU A 490 15.69 30.61 3.60
CA GLU A 490 14.62 31.32 2.87
C GLU A 490 13.39 31.52 3.76
N GLY A 491 12.93 30.49 4.47
CA GLY A 491 11.80 30.56 5.40
C GLY A 491 12.04 31.53 6.55
N GLU A 492 13.22 31.52 7.16
CA GLU A 492 13.61 32.49 8.19
C GLU A 492 13.80 33.90 7.59
N ALA A 493 14.22 34.04 6.33
CA ALA A 493 14.31 35.35 5.65
C ALA A 493 12.93 35.90 5.27
N GLU A 494 11.98 35.05 4.88
CA GLU A 494 10.60 35.45 4.64
C GLU A 494 9.87 35.73 5.95
N GLU A 495 10.09 34.94 7.02
CA GLU A 495 9.55 35.21 8.34
C GLU A 495 10.12 36.50 8.93
N ARG A 496 11.42 36.80 8.75
CA ARG A 496 11.98 38.13 9.10
C ARG A 496 11.25 39.27 8.37
N LYS A 497 11.04 39.18 7.06
CA LYS A 497 10.26 40.18 6.29
C LYS A 497 8.80 40.26 6.76
N ARG A 498 8.15 39.14 7.04
CA ARG A 498 6.78 39.09 7.61
C ARG A 498 6.74 39.69 9.01
N GLN A 499 7.82 39.56 9.78
CA GLN A 499 7.95 40.14 11.11
C GLN A 499 8.18 41.65 11.04
N GLU A 500 9.11 42.13 10.21
CA GLU A 500 9.31 43.54 9.89
C GLU A 500 8.01 44.22 9.42
N VAL A 501 7.24 43.56 8.55
CA VAL A 501 5.92 44.05 8.11
C VAL A 501 4.90 44.02 9.24
N ARG A 502 4.82 42.96 10.07
CA ARG A 502 3.91 42.90 11.22
C ARG A 502 4.22 43.99 12.25
N ASP A 503 5.51 44.23 12.52
CA ASP A 503 5.95 45.22 13.50
C ASP A 503 5.76 46.65 12.97
N ALA A 504 6.01 46.91 11.68
CA ALA A 504 5.67 48.19 11.05
C ALA A 504 4.15 48.47 11.05
N TRP A 505 3.31 47.49 10.71
CA TRP A 505 1.84 47.61 10.81
C TRP A 505 1.37 47.81 12.26
N LYS A 506 2.09 47.26 13.24
CA LYS A 506 1.82 47.46 14.67
C LYS A 506 2.22 48.87 15.13
N GLU A 507 3.36 49.39 14.69
CA GLU A 507 3.76 50.78 14.97
C GLU A 507 2.81 51.79 14.31
N GLU A 508 2.39 51.55 13.07
CA GLU A 508 1.39 52.37 12.36
C GLU A 508 0.02 52.30 13.05
N GLY A 509 -0.45 51.11 13.41
CA GLY A 509 -1.70 50.91 14.15
C GLY A 509 -1.69 51.58 15.53
N GLU A 510 -0.60 51.45 16.29
CA GLU A 510 -0.44 52.16 17.56
C GLU A 510 -0.33 53.69 17.37
N ALA A 511 0.27 54.16 16.28
CA ALA A 511 0.33 55.60 15.96
C ALA A 511 -1.03 56.15 15.53
N GLU A 512 -1.86 55.36 14.84
CA GLU A 512 -3.24 55.74 14.53
C GLU A 512 -4.13 55.69 15.78
N GLU A 513 -3.99 54.67 16.63
CA GLU A 513 -4.74 54.56 17.88
C GLU A 513 -4.37 55.68 18.87
N ARG A 514 -3.10 56.08 18.96
CA ARG A 514 -2.69 57.30 19.69
C ARG A 514 -3.44 58.54 19.19
N LYS A 515 -3.47 58.80 17.89
CA LYS A 515 -4.23 59.93 17.29
C LYS A 515 -5.73 59.82 17.57
N ARG A 516 -6.32 58.62 17.45
CA ARG A 516 -7.74 58.36 17.75
C ARG A 516 -8.04 58.59 19.24
N GLN A 517 -7.10 58.30 20.13
CA GLN A 517 -7.23 58.61 21.56
C GLN A 517 -7.10 60.11 21.83
N GLU A 518 -6.10 60.79 21.26
CA GLU A 518 -5.93 62.25 21.38
C GLU A 518 -7.19 63.02 20.94
N VAL A 519 -7.85 62.58 19.87
CA VAL A 519 -9.13 63.16 19.39
C VAL A 519 -10.29 62.86 20.34
N ARG A 520 -10.38 61.65 20.91
CA ARG A 520 -11.38 61.32 21.96
C ARG A 520 -11.17 62.20 23.20
N ASP A 521 -9.94 62.25 23.71
CA ASP A 521 -9.56 63.02 24.89
C ASP A 521 -9.78 64.53 24.68
N ALA A 522 -9.62 65.04 23.44
CA ALA A 522 -9.94 66.42 23.11
C ALA A 522 -11.45 66.69 23.13
N PHE A 523 -12.25 65.84 22.49
CA PHE A 523 -13.72 65.95 22.46
C PHE A 523 -14.36 65.81 23.85
N GLU A 524 -13.84 64.91 24.70
CA GLU A 524 -14.30 64.78 26.08
C GLU A 524 -13.94 66.00 26.94
N ARG A 525 -12.80 66.67 26.69
CA ARG A 525 -12.45 67.94 27.35
C ARG A 525 -13.39 69.06 26.92
N GLU A 526 -13.60 69.25 25.63
CA GLU A 526 -14.51 70.25 25.06
C GLU A 526 -15.93 70.12 25.62
N ARG A 527 -16.48 68.90 25.61
CA ARG A 527 -17.80 68.59 26.19
C ARG A 527 -17.85 68.86 27.70
N ALA A 528 -16.78 68.57 28.44
CA ALA A 528 -16.72 68.83 29.87
C ALA A 528 -16.58 70.33 30.20
N ASP A 529 -16.02 71.14 29.30
CA ASP A 529 -16.01 72.61 29.41
C ASP A 529 -17.38 73.21 29.05
N GLU A 530 -18.07 72.70 28.03
CA GLU A 530 -19.46 73.09 27.71
C GLU A 530 -20.41 72.78 28.89
N GLU A 531 -20.31 71.58 29.48
CA GLU A 531 -21.12 71.19 30.64
C GLU A 531 -20.79 72.01 31.89
N ARG A 532 -19.52 72.35 32.12
CA ARG A 532 -19.10 73.31 33.17
C ARG A 532 -19.76 74.67 32.95
N HIS A 533 -19.69 75.21 31.74
CA HIS A 533 -20.23 76.53 31.40
C HIS A 533 -21.75 76.58 31.61
N ARG A 534 -22.47 75.57 31.11
CA ARG A 534 -23.93 75.46 31.27
C ARG A 534 -24.35 75.35 32.74
N LEU A 535 -23.62 74.58 33.55
CA LEU A 535 -23.86 74.49 35.00
C LEU A 535 -23.53 75.79 35.74
N GLU A 536 -22.54 76.57 35.29
CA GLU A 536 -22.29 77.91 35.83
C GLU A 536 -23.43 78.88 35.50
N VAL A 537 -23.93 78.89 34.26
CA VAL A 537 -25.08 79.72 33.85
C VAL A 537 -26.32 79.40 34.68
N VAL A 538 -26.68 78.12 34.82
CA VAL A 538 -27.82 77.66 35.66
C VAL A 538 -27.61 77.98 37.15
N ARG A 539 -26.37 78.07 37.63
CA ARG A 539 -26.07 78.53 38.99
C ARG A 539 -26.18 80.05 39.14
N ARG A 540 -25.79 80.83 38.13
CA ARG A 540 -25.78 82.31 38.18
C ARG A 540 -27.15 82.91 37.84
N SER A 541 -28.05 82.16 37.20
CA SER A 541 -29.47 82.53 37.03
C SER A 541 -30.34 82.26 38.26
N GLN A 542 -29.78 81.82 39.39
CA GLN A 542 -30.53 81.63 40.65
C GLN A 542 -31.07 82.97 41.18
N GLY A 543 -32.37 83.20 40.96
CA GLY A 543 -33.06 84.47 41.26
C GLY A 543 -33.80 85.03 40.06
N VAL A 544 -33.39 84.66 38.83
CA VAL A 544 -34.13 84.94 37.60
C VAL A 544 -35.40 84.08 37.59
N TYR A 545 -36.53 84.66 37.19
CA TYR A 545 -37.80 83.93 37.10
C TYR A 545 -38.71 84.43 35.97
N TRP A 546 -39.58 83.53 35.50
CA TRP A 546 -40.69 83.88 34.62
C TRP A 546 -41.85 84.46 35.44
N THR A 547 -42.43 85.58 34.98
CA THR A 547 -43.76 86.00 35.43
C THR A 547 -44.84 84.97 35.07
N GLU A 548 -46.04 85.12 35.60
CA GLU A 548 -47.20 84.34 35.16
C GLU A 548 -47.43 84.52 33.64
N PRO A 549 -47.45 83.45 32.83
CA PRO A 549 -47.68 83.57 31.39
C PRO A 549 -49.08 84.10 31.11
N HIS A 550 -49.16 85.21 30.38
CA HIS A 550 -50.42 85.80 29.94
C HIS A 550 -50.69 85.45 28.48
N GLU A 551 -51.96 85.21 28.17
CA GLU A 551 -52.41 85.00 26.81
C GLU A 551 -52.43 86.30 26.00
N ASP A 552 -51.98 86.22 24.75
CA ASP A 552 -52.43 87.17 23.73
C ASP A 552 -53.88 86.86 23.39
N TRP A 553 -54.71 87.91 23.38
CA TRP A 553 -56.12 87.88 22.96
C TRP A 553 -56.29 87.50 21.47
N ARG A 554 -55.19 87.47 20.71
CA ARG A 554 -55.10 87.01 19.32
C ARG A 554 -54.52 85.62 19.24
N CYS A 555 -55.22 84.75 18.53
CA CYS A 555 -54.71 83.47 18.10
C CYS A 555 -53.60 83.65 17.05
N HIS A 556 -52.61 82.78 17.10
CA HIS A 556 -51.53 82.75 16.10
C HIS A 556 -51.94 81.97 14.86
N ALA A 557 -52.49 80.78 15.07
CA ALA A 557 -52.89 79.81 14.05
C ALA A 557 -54.05 78.96 14.58
N TYR A 558 -54.60 78.06 13.75
CA TYR A 558 -55.65 77.13 14.16
C TYR A 558 -55.21 76.28 15.36
N GLY A 559 -55.97 76.35 16.45
CA GLY A 559 -55.66 75.67 17.71
C GLY A 559 -54.44 76.23 18.44
N THR A 560 -53.82 77.33 17.96
CA THR A 560 -52.56 77.84 18.49
C THR A 560 -52.67 79.26 19.02
N ARG A 561 -52.41 79.45 20.32
CA ARG A 561 -52.33 80.76 20.98
C ARG A 561 -50.90 81.17 21.28
N ILE A 562 -50.65 82.49 21.33
CA ILE A 562 -49.40 83.05 21.84
C ILE A 562 -49.54 83.26 23.34
N TYR A 563 -48.62 82.69 24.12
CA TYR A 563 -48.41 83.06 25.51
C TYR A 563 -47.12 83.84 25.64
N THR A 564 -47.15 84.91 26.43
CA THR A 564 -45.98 85.74 26.74
C THR A 564 -45.72 85.81 28.23
N SER A 565 -44.44 85.84 28.61
CA SER A 565 -44.02 86.08 30.00
C SER A 565 -42.73 86.88 30.01
N TYR A 566 -42.63 87.79 30.96
CA TYR A 566 -41.42 88.55 31.21
C TYR A 566 -40.43 87.74 32.04
N LEU A 567 -39.18 87.75 31.61
CA LEU A 567 -38.05 87.23 32.36
C LEU A 567 -37.52 88.35 33.27
N ARG A 568 -37.63 88.16 34.58
CA ARG A 568 -37.30 89.19 35.58
C ARG A 568 -35.97 88.89 36.28
N ASP A 569 -35.36 89.95 36.79
CA ASP A 569 -34.15 89.95 37.63
C ASP A 569 -32.90 89.29 37.01
N ILE A 570 -32.76 89.43 35.69
CA ILE A 570 -31.55 89.03 34.94
C ILE A 570 -30.36 89.92 35.35
N PRO A 571 -29.23 89.35 35.81
CA PRO A 571 -28.00 90.11 36.07
C PRO A 571 -27.41 90.75 34.81
N ASP A 572 -26.93 92.00 34.92
CA ASP A 572 -26.34 92.77 33.81
C ASP A 572 -25.06 92.13 33.21
N ASP A 573 -24.40 91.22 33.95
CA ASP A 573 -23.20 90.49 33.51
C ASP A 573 -23.51 89.19 32.74
N LEU A 574 -24.78 88.76 32.67
CA LEU A 574 -25.20 87.55 31.95
C LEU A 574 -25.79 87.85 30.56
N ASN A 575 -25.53 86.94 29.62
CA ASN A 575 -26.17 86.98 28.31
C ASN A 575 -27.66 86.62 28.43
N TRP A 576 -28.50 87.64 28.40
CA TRP A 576 -29.97 87.52 28.56
C TRP A 576 -30.63 86.45 27.69
N ARG A 577 -30.09 86.18 26.49
CA ARG A 577 -30.60 85.16 25.58
C ARG A 577 -30.28 83.74 26.07
N GLU A 578 -29.04 83.53 26.50
CA GLU A 578 -28.56 82.26 27.04
C GLU A 578 -29.25 81.90 28.36
N VAL A 579 -29.51 82.90 29.21
CA VAL A 579 -30.35 82.74 30.40
C VAL A 579 -31.76 82.31 29.99
N CYS A 580 -32.39 83.04 29.05
CA CYS A 580 -33.75 82.76 28.57
C CYS A 580 -33.92 81.35 27.97
N ASP A 581 -32.93 80.89 27.18
CA ASP A 581 -32.91 79.56 26.56
C ASP A 581 -32.65 78.41 27.58
N ASN A 582 -32.15 78.70 28.79
CA ASN A 582 -31.86 77.73 29.86
C ASN A 582 -32.78 77.87 31.11
N MET A 583 -33.85 78.66 31.05
CA MET A 583 -34.79 78.81 32.17
C MET A 583 -35.60 77.52 32.47
N PRO A 584 -36.12 77.36 33.70
CA PRO A 584 -37.08 76.31 34.03
C PRO A 584 -38.37 76.39 33.18
N PRO A 585 -39.11 75.27 33.05
CA PRO A 585 -40.41 75.23 32.38
C PRO A 585 -41.43 76.20 32.98
N VAL A 586 -42.34 76.70 32.14
CA VAL A 586 -43.56 77.40 32.59
C VAL A 586 -44.76 76.46 32.55
N VAL A 587 -45.76 76.67 33.41
CA VAL A 587 -47.02 75.91 33.38
C VAL A 587 -48.06 76.69 32.57
N ILE A 588 -48.57 76.10 31.50
CA ILE A 588 -49.67 76.65 30.69
C ILE A 588 -50.71 75.54 30.49
N HIS A 589 -52.00 75.84 30.71
CA HIS A 589 -53.11 74.87 30.75
C HIS A 589 -52.84 73.62 31.62
N GLY A 590 -52.06 73.78 32.70
CA GLY A 590 -51.66 72.70 33.60
C GLY A 590 -50.55 71.77 33.07
N ARG A 591 -49.93 72.09 31.93
CA ARG A 591 -48.80 71.35 31.34
C ARG A 591 -47.51 72.14 31.46
N GLU A 592 -46.40 71.48 31.77
CA GLU A 592 -45.07 72.10 31.79
C GLU A 592 -44.51 72.24 30.36
N VAL A 593 -44.16 73.46 29.97
CA VAL A 593 -43.60 73.80 28.65
C VAL A 593 -42.17 74.28 28.82
N SER A 594 -41.22 73.47 28.37
CA SER A 594 -39.84 73.50 28.88
C SER A 594 -38.96 74.65 28.40
N LYS A 595 -39.25 75.27 27.25
CA LYS A 595 -38.52 76.44 26.74
C LYS A 595 -39.44 77.34 25.93
N PRO A 596 -39.21 78.66 25.90
CA PRO A 596 -39.89 79.55 24.96
C PRO A 596 -39.56 79.18 23.51
N SER A 597 -40.50 79.44 22.61
CA SER A 597 -40.32 79.28 21.16
C SER A 597 -39.40 80.37 20.58
N LYS A 598 -39.38 81.55 21.20
CA LYS A 598 -38.39 82.62 20.96
C LYS A 598 -38.24 83.51 22.21
N CYS A 599 -37.05 84.12 22.35
CA CYS A 599 -36.74 85.12 23.35
C CYS A 599 -36.54 86.49 22.66
N GLU A 600 -37.33 87.50 23.05
CA GLU A 600 -37.25 88.85 22.48
C GLU A 600 -36.90 89.86 23.59
N ARG A 601 -36.03 90.83 23.31
CA ARG A 601 -35.69 91.92 24.24
C ARG A 601 -36.23 93.23 23.69
N ASP A 602 -36.99 93.96 24.50
CA ASP A 602 -37.63 95.21 24.11
C ASP A 602 -36.66 96.42 24.21
N ASN A 603 -37.11 97.59 23.73
CA ASN A 603 -36.33 98.83 23.75
C ASN A 603 -36.10 99.41 25.15
N LYS A 604 -36.74 98.88 26.20
CA LYS A 604 -36.47 99.22 27.62
C LYS A 604 -35.49 98.23 28.25
N GLY A 605 -35.11 97.16 27.54
CA GLY A 605 -34.25 96.10 28.02
C GLY A 605 -34.99 94.95 28.72
N GLU A 606 -36.33 94.95 28.75
CA GLU A 606 -37.12 93.83 29.29
C GLU A 606 -37.08 92.65 28.34
N VAL A 607 -36.93 91.44 28.87
CA VAL A 607 -36.85 90.20 28.08
C VAL A 607 -38.18 89.47 28.19
N THR A 608 -38.72 89.05 27.05
CA THR A 608 -40.00 88.35 26.94
C THR A 608 -39.78 86.99 26.30
N GLY A 609 -40.15 85.94 27.02
CA GLY A 609 -40.32 84.60 26.46
C GLY A 609 -41.67 84.53 25.75
N VAL A 610 -41.69 83.90 24.58
CA VAL A 610 -42.88 83.75 23.76
C VAL A 610 -43.06 82.26 23.44
N TRP A 611 -44.20 81.69 23.80
CA TRP A 611 -44.58 80.31 23.54
C TRP A 611 -45.75 80.26 22.57
N TYR A 612 -45.66 79.40 21.56
CA TYR A 612 -46.81 79.03 20.74
C TYR A 612 -47.39 77.72 21.29
N ILE A 613 -48.62 77.78 21.80
CA ILE A 613 -49.30 76.67 22.49
C ILE A 613 -50.42 76.16 21.60
N ASP A 614 -50.29 74.91 21.14
CA ASP A 614 -51.14 74.23 20.15
C ASP A 614 -52.14 73.24 20.78
N PHE A 615 -52.28 73.26 22.11
CA PHE A 615 -53.13 72.37 22.89
C PHE A 615 -54.10 73.13 23.80
N ASP A 616 -55.27 72.53 24.03
CA ASP A 616 -56.32 73.01 24.94
C ASP A 616 -56.82 74.44 24.64
N GLU A 617 -56.76 74.86 23.37
CA GLU A 617 -57.06 76.19 22.86
C GLU A 617 -58.38 76.27 22.03
N PRO A 618 -59.57 76.04 22.63
CA PRO A 618 -60.83 75.97 21.88
C PRO A 618 -61.26 77.31 21.29
N SER A 619 -60.85 78.44 21.88
CA SER A 619 -61.16 79.77 21.34
C SER A 619 -60.22 80.23 20.21
N CYS A 620 -59.26 79.37 19.82
CA CYS A 620 -58.44 79.53 18.62
C CYS A 620 -58.77 78.52 17.51
N GLN A 621 -59.95 77.90 17.56
CA GLN A 621 -60.45 76.98 16.54
C GLN A 621 -61.58 77.66 15.73
N PRO A 622 -61.26 78.51 14.74
CA PRO A 622 -62.25 78.97 13.76
C PRO A 622 -62.74 77.77 12.94
N TYR A 623 -63.88 77.94 12.27
CA TYR A 623 -64.52 76.87 11.51
C TYR A 623 -64.92 77.34 10.11
N TRP A 624 -64.92 76.39 9.18
CA TRP A 624 -65.42 76.62 7.83
C TRP A 624 -66.96 76.62 7.82
N GLY A 625 -67.54 77.65 7.21
CA GLY A 625 -68.97 77.69 6.88
C GLY A 625 -69.31 76.76 5.71
N ASP A 626 -70.49 76.95 5.13
CA ASP A 626 -70.98 76.11 4.03
C ASP A 626 -70.00 76.06 2.85
N ILE A 627 -69.58 74.84 2.48
CA ILE A 627 -68.65 74.59 1.37
C ILE A 627 -69.43 74.70 0.05
N ALA A 628 -69.21 75.79 -0.67
CA ALA A 628 -69.86 76.09 -1.93
C ALA A 628 -68.98 75.62 -3.10
N ASP A 629 -69.51 74.66 -3.88
CA ASP A 629 -68.98 74.26 -5.17
C ASP A 629 -68.99 75.43 -6.18
N LYS A 630 -67.87 75.62 -6.90
CA LYS A 630 -67.69 76.60 -7.98
C LYS A 630 -67.47 75.97 -9.35
N GLY A 631 -67.55 74.64 -9.44
CA GLY A 631 -67.32 73.87 -10.66
C GLY A 631 -65.83 73.64 -10.97
N CYS A 632 -65.58 73.13 -12.17
CA CYS A 632 -64.25 72.75 -12.64
C CYS A 632 -63.33 73.95 -12.88
N ILE A 633 -62.04 73.79 -12.58
CA ILE A 633 -61.04 74.85 -12.74
C ILE A 633 -60.70 75.00 -14.22
N SER A 634 -61.06 76.14 -14.82
CA SER A 634 -60.73 76.44 -16.21
C SER A 634 -59.22 76.43 -16.44
N GLY A 635 -58.72 75.44 -17.18
CA GLY A 635 -57.29 75.24 -17.43
C GLY A 635 -56.58 74.22 -16.52
N GLN A 636 -57.29 73.54 -15.60
CA GLN A 636 -56.77 72.39 -14.86
C GLN A 636 -57.76 71.22 -14.92
N THR A 637 -57.46 70.24 -15.77
CA THR A 637 -58.26 69.01 -15.88
C THR A 637 -58.13 68.16 -14.61
N GLY A 638 -59.20 67.44 -14.24
CA GLY A 638 -59.27 66.62 -13.03
C GLY A 638 -59.52 67.37 -11.72
N PHE A 639 -59.68 68.70 -11.70
CA PHE A 639 -59.87 69.48 -10.46
C PHE A 639 -61.11 70.37 -10.44
N GLN A 640 -61.79 70.36 -9.29
CA GLN A 640 -62.96 71.17 -8.96
C GLN A 640 -62.61 72.20 -7.88
N ARG A 641 -63.07 73.44 -8.03
CA ARG A 641 -62.89 74.51 -7.05
C ARG A 641 -64.02 74.49 -6.03
N LEU A 642 -63.68 74.20 -4.78
CA LEU A 642 -64.59 74.31 -3.63
C LEU A 642 -64.18 75.51 -2.78
N GLU A 643 -65.15 76.29 -2.29
CA GLU A 643 -64.88 77.48 -1.48
C GLU A 643 -65.72 77.50 -0.20
N ALA A 644 -65.12 77.87 0.92
CA ALA A 644 -65.82 78.04 2.20
C ALA A 644 -65.30 79.27 2.93
N ARG A 645 -66.20 80.02 3.56
CA ARG A 645 -65.84 81.17 4.40
C ARG A 645 -65.29 80.67 5.74
N LEU A 646 -64.25 81.35 6.25
CA LEU A 646 -63.73 81.12 7.60
C LEU A 646 -64.47 82.00 8.61
N ASP A 647 -65.21 81.39 9.52
CA ASP A 647 -65.96 82.04 10.58
C ASP A 647 -65.45 81.63 11.97
N GLY A 648 -65.91 82.31 13.03
CA GLY A 648 -65.45 82.08 14.40
C GLY A 648 -64.07 82.66 14.75
N MET A 649 -63.39 83.34 13.83
CA MET A 649 -62.11 84.00 14.11
C MET A 649 -62.22 85.12 15.16
N SER A 650 -61.32 85.12 16.14
CA SER A 650 -61.09 86.25 17.04
C SER A 650 -60.72 87.52 16.26
N LYS A 651 -61.34 88.64 16.64
CA LYS A 651 -61.06 89.96 16.04
C LYS A 651 -59.56 90.26 16.12
N GLY A 652 -58.94 90.68 15.03
CA GLY A 652 -57.52 91.07 15.01
C GLY A 652 -56.50 89.94 15.10
N ALA A 653 -56.92 88.67 15.03
CA ALA A 653 -56.02 87.55 14.71
C ALA A 653 -55.45 87.70 13.29
N ASP A 654 -54.32 87.06 12.99
CA ASP A 654 -53.80 86.99 11.63
C ASP A 654 -54.70 86.07 10.80
N TRP A 655 -55.55 86.69 9.99
CA TRP A 655 -56.56 85.99 9.20
C TRP A 655 -55.96 85.00 8.20
N ASN A 656 -54.75 85.30 7.70
CA ASN A 656 -54.08 84.51 6.70
C ASN A 656 -53.44 83.28 7.36
N MET A 657 -52.76 83.47 8.51
CA MET A 657 -52.23 82.36 9.29
C MET A 657 -53.33 81.44 9.82
N MET A 658 -54.46 82.00 10.28
CA MET A 658 -55.63 81.21 10.69
C MET A 658 -56.21 80.42 9.50
N CYS A 659 -56.34 81.06 8.33
CA CYS A 659 -56.84 80.40 7.12
C CYS A 659 -55.91 79.27 6.62
N THR A 660 -54.59 79.49 6.55
CA THR A 660 -53.61 78.50 6.07
C THR A 660 -53.29 77.38 7.05
N THR A 661 -53.91 77.38 8.24
CA THR A 661 -53.74 76.31 9.25
C THR A 661 -55.05 75.65 9.69
N THR A 662 -56.21 76.21 9.34
CA THR A 662 -57.52 75.61 9.66
C THR A 662 -57.80 74.42 8.74
N ALA A 663 -57.70 73.21 9.28
CA ALA A 663 -58.00 71.99 8.55
C ALA A 663 -59.48 71.87 8.15
N ALA A 664 -59.76 71.11 7.10
CA ALA A 664 -61.11 70.85 6.60
C ALA A 664 -61.27 69.36 6.23
N THR A 665 -62.45 68.79 6.40
CA THR A 665 -62.77 67.44 5.91
C THR A 665 -63.90 67.53 4.90
N ILE A 666 -63.58 67.34 3.63
CA ILE A 666 -64.47 67.63 2.49
C ILE A 666 -64.70 66.33 1.71
N HIS A 667 -65.97 65.93 1.56
CA HIS A 667 -66.37 64.63 0.98
C HIS A 667 -65.64 63.41 1.57
N GLY A 668 -65.25 63.48 2.86
CA GLY A 668 -64.49 62.44 3.56
C GLY A 668 -62.97 62.51 3.41
N VAL A 669 -62.45 63.38 2.54
CA VAL A 669 -61.00 63.66 2.41
C VAL A 669 -60.59 64.74 3.39
N HIS A 670 -59.56 64.47 4.20
CA HIS A 670 -59.04 65.43 5.17
C HIS A 670 -57.90 66.27 4.57
N PHE A 671 -58.10 67.58 4.54
CA PHE A 671 -57.13 68.58 4.12
C PHE A 671 -56.59 69.30 5.35
N LYS A 672 -55.27 69.32 5.54
CA LYS A 672 -54.62 70.02 6.67
C LYS A 672 -54.83 71.55 6.62
N HIS A 673 -55.05 72.08 5.42
CA HIS A 673 -55.29 73.50 5.13
C HIS A 673 -55.96 73.62 3.75
N PRO A 674 -56.56 74.78 3.41
CA PRO A 674 -56.95 75.11 2.04
C PRO A 674 -55.76 75.16 1.07
N THR A 675 -56.06 75.06 -0.23
CA THR A 675 -55.08 75.24 -1.31
C THR A 675 -54.68 76.71 -1.45
N THR A 676 -55.64 77.64 -1.35
CA THR A 676 -55.38 79.09 -1.28
C THR A 676 -56.36 79.80 -0.32
N CYS A 677 -55.97 80.98 0.14
CA CYS A 677 -56.73 81.82 1.06
C CYS A 677 -56.94 83.21 0.44
N GLU A 678 -58.18 83.71 0.44
CA GLU A 678 -58.56 84.97 -0.21
C GLU A 678 -59.34 85.89 0.74
N ASP A 679 -58.87 87.12 0.96
CA ASP A 679 -59.61 88.16 1.65
C ASP A 679 -60.61 88.82 0.69
N ARG A 680 -61.91 88.54 0.89
CA ARG A 680 -63.01 89.17 0.12
C ARG A 680 -63.61 90.36 0.86
N GLY A 681 -62.85 90.98 1.76
CA GLY A 681 -63.13 92.21 2.48
C GLY A 681 -64.39 92.11 3.32
N LYS A 682 -65.49 92.73 2.86
CA LYS A 682 -66.79 92.69 3.54
C LYS A 682 -67.36 91.27 3.67
N TRP A 683 -66.93 90.35 2.81
CA TRP A 683 -67.36 88.94 2.84
C TRP A 683 -66.49 88.06 3.74
N GLY A 684 -65.44 88.61 4.38
CA GLY A 684 -64.50 87.85 5.19
C GLY A 684 -63.55 87.00 4.35
N MET A 685 -62.85 86.08 5.02
CA MET A 685 -61.85 85.22 4.39
C MET A 685 -62.49 83.97 3.81
N VAL A 686 -62.01 83.56 2.64
CA VAL A 686 -62.45 82.36 1.96
C VAL A 686 -61.27 81.41 1.78
N GLY A 687 -61.40 80.20 2.32
CA GLY A 687 -60.54 79.07 1.98
C GLY A 687 -61.02 78.47 0.66
N ILE A 688 -60.07 78.10 -0.18
CA ILE A 688 -60.30 77.55 -1.52
C ILE A 688 -59.55 76.22 -1.61
N TRP A 689 -60.24 75.14 -1.99
CA TRP A 689 -59.65 73.81 -2.20
C TRP A 689 -59.77 73.41 -3.66
N HIS A 690 -58.69 72.86 -4.20
CA HIS A 690 -58.69 72.19 -5.51
C HIS A 690 -58.95 70.70 -5.25
N PHE A 691 -60.23 70.31 -5.27
CA PHE A 691 -60.66 68.95 -4.98
C PHE A 691 -60.55 68.07 -6.23
N PRO A 692 -59.86 66.91 -6.20
CA PRO A 692 -59.77 66.02 -7.36
C PRO A 692 -61.15 65.46 -7.74
N ASN A 693 -61.61 65.75 -8.96
CA ASN A 693 -62.87 65.26 -9.50
C ASN A 693 -62.70 64.84 -10.98
N VAL A 694 -62.84 63.54 -11.23
CA VAL A 694 -62.71 62.93 -12.57
C VAL A 694 -63.78 63.36 -13.58
N ASN A 695 -64.83 64.06 -13.14
CA ASN A 695 -65.85 64.65 -14.02
C ASN A 695 -65.44 66.02 -14.58
N CYS A 696 -64.31 66.58 -14.11
CA CYS A 696 -63.70 67.77 -14.70
C CYS A 696 -62.69 67.35 -15.77
N LEU A 697 -63.05 67.58 -17.04
CA LEU A 697 -62.26 67.28 -18.24
C LEU A 697 -61.98 68.56 -19.04
#